data_AF-A0A3D2HVR1-F1
#
_entry.id   AF-A0A3D2HVR1-F1
#
_cell.length_a   1.000
_cell.length_b   1.000
_cell.length_c   1.000
_cell.angle_alpha   90.00
_cell.angle_beta   90.00
_cell.angle_gamma   90.00
#
_symmetry.space_group_name_H-M   'P 1'
#
loop_
_entity.id
_entity.type
_entity.pdbx_description
1 polymer ?
#
loop_
_entity_poly.entity_id
_entity_poly.type
_entity_poly.pdbx_seq_one_letter_code
_entity_poly.pdbx_strand_id
1 'polypeptide(L)'
;MSNLKKYMPKVLSSVLSLTILCSTIGAASYSAGAKSTDTETTNTNISDTSSNVKSVSEEKTKKLSKNETVYIIANADGSPKKVIVSDWIKNTAKAKSFGDISNLDNIVNVKGDETYTVNENNMYEWSADGNDIYYQGTGKSELPVGLSVSYTLDGKKISADKLAGQSGKVKIRFDYTNRQSEKIKIDGKEEEIYVPFVMLTGMMLDNDVFRNVEVSNGKVINDGSHTYVAGFALPKMQSNLGIDSKDFEIPDYVEITADVKNFELATSFTLAANDMFSDIDFSKVDDKIDALSDSLDELTDAADQLIDGSSQLYDGLKTLLDKSGELIEGVDQLYDGAEKISSGAQELDNGAGALASGAKDLDNGVGTLKDGADSLDSGVSSLNDGAVSLDSGISQLQGYVATLSSGLNTISGNSESLNAGAKQIFDTLLATADAQIAVAGLQADKLTISNYAQVLDKLVGSLSEDNVKTVAYNTALETVTTTVNSQKDVIREAVESAVRKQVTEGVLASAGYSMTAEQYDSAVASGQIPDEVQVQINTAVSTQMSSSSIQSTIDSNTQSQIQSLIDTNMQSDEVQSQISFAVEKASAGKQSLSALKEQLDSYNKFYQGVLTYTDGVDKANAGAQQILGGTYALKDGSGALKDGAGQLKSGSVTLKDGTKTLKDGSGSLKSGAQSLKNGTSELNSGAKNLAQGVASLKEGSSALVSGVKQLKDGSMTLNDGLKKFKEDGIGVLVDAVGGDVNRFVSRLKAVSEVSSHYKSYSGISDDMDGKVDFIYKTDSIEK
;
A
#
# COMPACT_ATOMS: atom_id res chain seq x y z
N MET A 1 -48.43 -56.35 -6.97
CA MET A 1 -48.91 -57.35 -7.96
C MET A 1 -48.02 -57.62 -9.19
N SER A 2 -47.28 -56.68 -9.82
CA SER A 2 -46.63 -56.97 -11.14
C SER A 2 -45.33 -57.80 -11.11
N ASN A 3 -44.49 -57.72 -10.07
CA ASN A 3 -43.15 -58.33 -10.11
C ASN A 3 -43.05 -59.69 -9.41
N LEU A 4 -43.86 -59.96 -8.36
CA LEU A 4 -43.90 -61.28 -7.72
C LEU A 4 -44.69 -62.33 -8.52
N LYS A 5 -45.63 -61.89 -9.38
CA LYS A 5 -46.35 -62.75 -10.35
C LYS A 5 -45.42 -63.62 -11.19
N LYS A 6 -44.19 -63.16 -11.46
CA LYS A 6 -43.19 -63.87 -12.26
C LYS A 6 -42.55 -65.07 -11.55
N TYR A 7 -42.62 -65.12 -10.21
CA TYR A 7 -41.96 -66.15 -9.39
C TYR A 7 -42.94 -67.16 -8.76
N MET A 8 -44.23 -66.82 -8.71
CA MET A 8 -45.31 -67.68 -8.23
C MET A 8 -45.38 -69.07 -8.91
N PRO A 9 -45.13 -69.21 -10.23
CA PRO A 9 -45.09 -70.52 -10.89
C PRO A 9 -43.96 -71.43 -10.38
N LYS A 10 -42.82 -70.87 -9.94
CA LYS A 10 -41.70 -71.65 -9.41
C LYS A 10 -41.98 -72.17 -8.01
N VAL A 11 -42.57 -71.35 -7.15
CA VAL A 11 -43.01 -71.74 -5.80
C VAL A 11 -44.11 -72.79 -5.89
N LEU A 12 -45.11 -72.56 -6.76
CA LEU A 12 -46.22 -73.50 -6.99
C LEU A 12 -45.75 -74.83 -7.59
N SER A 13 -44.86 -74.80 -8.59
CA SER A 13 -44.27 -76.01 -9.18
C SER A 13 -43.44 -76.79 -8.17
N SER A 14 -42.69 -76.12 -7.28
CA SER A 14 -41.90 -76.81 -6.26
C SER A 14 -42.79 -77.41 -5.17
N VAL A 15 -43.85 -76.71 -4.75
CA VAL A 15 -44.85 -77.26 -3.81
C VAL A 15 -45.62 -78.45 -4.41
N LEU A 16 -46.18 -78.34 -5.62
CA LEU A 16 -46.89 -79.47 -6.27
C LEU A 16 -45.98 -80.65 -6.62
N SER A 17 -44.72 -80.39 -7.04
CA SER A 17 -43.78 -81.47 -7.36
C SER A 17 -43.31 -82.23 -6.11
N LEU A 18 -43.16 -81.55 -4.97
CA LEU A 18 -42.86 -82.20 -3.68
C LEU A 18 -43.98 -83.16 -3.28
N THR A 19 -45.26 -82.77 -3.48
CA THR A 19 -46.42 -83.61 -3.15
C THR A 19 -46.51 -84.85 -4.03
N ILE A 20 -46.24 -84.74 -5.34
CA ILE A 20 -46.29 -85.86 -6.29
C ILE A 20 -45.11 -86.84 -6.09
N LEU A 21 -43.93 -86.35 -5.68
CA LEU A 21 -42.74 -87.19 -5.44
C LEU A 21 -42.77 -87.91 -4.07
N CYS A 22 -43.49 -87.39 -3.07
CA CYS A 22 -43.59 -88.02 -1.76
C CYS A 22 -44.55 -89.22 -1.69
N SER A 23 -45.47 -89.39 -2.64
CA SER A 23 -46.43 -90.52 -2.67
C SER A 23 -45.98 -91.74 -3.50
N THR A 24 -44.85 -91.67 -4.22
CA THR A 24 -44.40 -92.78 -5.11
C THR A 24 -43.33 -93.71 -4.51
N ILE A 25 -43.08 -93.68 -3.19
CA ILE A 25 -42.28 -94.71 -2.53
C ILE A 25 -43.23 -95.78 -1.96
N GLY A 26 -43.72 -96.65 -2.84
CA GLY A 26 -44.61 -97.75 -2.44
C GLY A 26 -44.93 -98.80 -3.51
N ALA A 27 -44.65 -98.54 -4.79
CA ALA A 27 -44.92 -99.51 -5.86
C ALA A 27 -43.89 -99.43 -7.00
N ALA A 28 -42.62 -99.69 -6.70
CA ALA A 28 -41.62 -100.19 -7.67
C ALA A 28 -40.35 -100.70 -6.96
N SER A 29 -40.51 -101.53 -5.92
CA SER A 29 -39.40 -102.27 -5.30
C SER A 29 -39.38 -103.70 -5.79
N TYR A 30 -39.23 -103.91 -7.10
CA TYR A 30 -38.66 -105.15 -7.63
C TYR A 30 -37.93 -104.84 -8.94
N SER A 31 -36.65 -105.20 -8.96
CA SER A 31 -35.66 -105.04 -10.05
C SER A 31 -35.08 -103.63 -10.27
N ALA A 32 -34.09 -103.27 -9.45
CA ALA A 32 -32.76 -102.86 -9.91
C ALA A 32 -31.95 -102.34 -8.70
N GLY A 33 -30.91 -103.07 -8.32
CA GLY A 33 -29.98 -102.61 -7.29
C GLY A 33 -29.12 -101.45 -7.79
N ALA A 34 -29.18 -100.31 -7.11
CA ALA A 34 -28.18 -99.25 -7.20
C ALA A 34 -28.14 -98.46 -5.88
N LYS A 35 -26.92 -98.21 -5.39
CA LYS A 35 -26.58 -97.59 -4.10
C LYS A 35 -26.92 -96.09 -4.06
N SER A 36 -27.34 -95.60 -2.89
CA SER A 36 -27.41 -94.17 -2.55
C SER A 36 -26.06 -93.66 -2.06
N THR A 37 -25.64 -92.50 -2.58
CA THR A 37 -24.56 -91.67 -2.04
C THR A 37 -25.19 -90.41 -1.43
N ASP A 38 -24.91 -90.19 -0.15
CA ASP A 38 -25.19 -88.97 0.59
C ASP A 38 -24.45 -87.77 0.00
N THR A 39 -25.06 -86.58 0.01
CA THR A 39 -24.30 -85.33 -0.05
C THR A 39 -24.95 -84.29 0.85
N GLU A 40 -24.09 -83.74 1.71
CA GLU A 40 -24.34 -82.93 2.88
C GLU A 40 -24.87 -81.52 2.58
N THR A 41 -25.87 -81.12 3.35
CA THR A 41 -26.31 -79.74 3.58
C THR A 41 -25.42 -79.05 4.61
N THR A 42 -25.02 -77.82 4.32
CA THR A 42 -24.22 -76.94 5.17
C THR A 42 -25.05 -76.30 6.28
N ASN A 43 -24.55 -76.44 7.52
CA ASN A 43 -25.09 -75.87 8.75
C ASN A 43 -24.96 -74.34 8.81
N THR A 44 -26.00 -73.68 9.32
CA THR A 44 -25.85 -72.45 10.12
C THR A 44 -26.71 -72.55 11.37
N ASN A 45 -26.05 -72.40 12.52
CA ASN A 45 -26.60 -72.46 13.87
C ASN A 45 -27.39 -71.19 14.20
N ILE A 46 -28.59 -71.35 14.77
CA ILE A 46 -29.17 -70.37 15.71
C ILE A 46 -29.60 -71.13 16.96
N SER A 47 -29.22 -70.54 18.08
CA SER A 47 -29.20 -71.04 19.45
C SER A 47 -30.56 -71.30 20.09
N ASP A 48 -30.56 -72.35 20.91
CA ASP A 48 -31.46 -72.67 22.01
C ASP A 48 -32.32 -71.54 22.57
N THR A 49 -33.61 -71.78 22.66
CA THR A 49 -34.37 -71.47 23.87
C THR A 49 -35.36 -72.58 24.15
N SER A 50 -35.10 -73.31 25.23
CA SER A 50 -35.95 -74.37 25.74
C SER A 50 -37.27 -73.81 26.26
N SER A 51 -38.38 -74.40 25.83
CA SER A 51 -39.58 -74.41 26.64
C SER A 51 -40.34 -75.73 26.43
N ASN A 52 -40.52 -76.40 27.56
CA ASN A 52 -41.26 -77.62 27.76
C ASN A 52 -42.62 -77.60 27.05
N VAL A 53 -42.83 -78.52 26.11
CA VAL A 53 -44.16 -79.07 25.88
C VAL A 53 -44.08 -80.58 26.04
N LYS A 54 -44.75 -81.02 27.10
CA LYS A 54 -44.97 -82.40 27.48
C LYS A 54 -45.41 -83.21 26.26
N SER A 55 -44.73 -84.32 26.03
CA SER A 55 -45.24 -85.46 25.31
C SER A 55 -46.54 -85.92 25.97
N VAL A 56 -47.67 -85.39 25.52
CA VAL A 56 -48.95 -86.07 25.68
C VAL A 56 -48.96 -87.13 24.60
N SER A 57 -48.50 -88.31 24.97
CA SER A 57 -48.86 -89.55 24.30
C SER A 57 -50.38 -89.66 24.38
N GLU A 58 -51.09 -89.08 23.41
CA GLU A 58 -52.43 -89.52 23.13
C GLU A 58 -52.30 -90.97 22.68
N GLU A 59 -52.68 -91.88 23.59
CA GLU A 59 -53.07 -93.22 23.23
C GLU A 59 -54.05 -93.09 22.05
N LYS A 60 -53.56 -93.36 20.84
CA LYS A 60 -54.43 -93.63 19.69
C LYS A 60 -55.27 -94.82 20.13
N THR A 61 -56.46 -94.53 20.64
CA THR A 61 -57.57 -95.48 20.72
C THR A 61 -57.55 -96.22 19.40
N LYS A 62 -57.45 -97.55 19.45
CA LYS A 62 -57.36 -98.38 18.24
C LYS A 62 -58.65 -98.17 17.45
N LYS A 63 -58.62 -97.20 16.53
CA LYS A 63 -59.74 -96.88 15.65
C LYS A 63 -59.81 -97.93 14.55
N LEU A 64 -61.02 -98.36 14.28
CA LEU A 64 -61.33 -99.15 13.10
C LEU A 64 -61.01 -98.30 11.85
N SER A 65 -60.56 -98.92 10.78
CA SER A 65 -60.25 -98.19 9.54
C SER A 65 -61.08 -98.74 8.40
N LYS A 66 -61.83 -97.86 7.72
CA LYS A 66 -62.66 -98.22 6.57
C LYS A 66 -61.95 -97.78 5.29
N ASN A 67 -61.48 -98.77 4.53
CA ASN A 67 -60.93 -98.58 3.20
C ASN A 67 -62.03 -98.91 2.19
N GLU A 68 -62.53 -97.88 1.53
CA GLU A 68 -63.62 -97.97 0.58
C GLU A 68 -63.07 -97.87 -0.85
N THR A 69 -63.38 -98.86 -1.69
CA THR A 69 -63.16 -98.77 -3.13
C THR A 69 -64.50 -98.74 -3.86
N VAL A 70 -64.79 -97.61 -4.49
CA VAL A 70 -66.00 -97.39 -5.27
C VAL A 70 -65.68 -97.74 -6.73
N TYR A 71 -66.18 -98.87 -7.22
CA TYR A 71 -66.09 -99.27 -8.62
C TYR A 71 -67.27 -98.74 -9.42
N ILE A 72 -67.00 -97.87 -10.39
CA ILE A 72 -67.99 -97.30 -11.29
C ILE A 72 -67.83 -97.99 -12.63
N ILE A 73 -68.75 -98.90 -12.95
CA ILE A 73 -68.85 -99.48 -14.30
C ILE A 73 -69.65 -98.49 -15.13
N ALA A 74 -69.03 -97.92 -16.15
CA ALA A 74 -69.59 -96.88 -16.99
C ALA A 74 -69.74 -97.35 -18.44
N ASN A 75 -70.73 -96.80 -19.15
CA ASN A 75 -70.78 -96.87 -20.60
C ASN A 75 -69.49 -96.26 -21.21
N ALA A 76 -69.25 -96.52 -22.49
CA ALA A 76 -68.14 -95.91 -23.22
C ALA A 76 -68.17 -94.37 -23.22
N ASP A 77 -69.32 -93.72 -23.02
CA ASP A 77 -69.42 -92.26 -22.88
C ASP A 77 -69.15 -91.73 -21.45
N GLY A 78 -68.79 -92.62 -20.52
CA GLY A 78 -68.53 -92.30 -19.11
C GLY A 78 -69.77 -92.30 -18.22
N SER A 79 -70.98 -92.47 -18.77
CA SER A 79 -72.20 -92.50 -17.95
C SER A 79 -72.28 -93.78 -17.08
N PRO A 80 -72.58 -93.69 -15.77
CA PRO A 80 -72.52 -94.83 -14.87
C PRO A 80 -73.65 -95.84 -15.16
N LYS A 81 -73.29 -97.10 -15.41
CA LYS A 81 -74.22 -98.24 -15.49
C LYS A 81 -74.50 -98.83 -14.11
N LYS A 82 -73.43 -99.01 -13.33
CA LYS A 82 -73.47 -99.67 -12.03
C LYS A 82 -72.37 -99.14 -11.14
N VAL A 83 -72.74 -98.77 -9.91
CA VAL A 83 -71.79 -98.38 -8.86
C VAL A 83 -71.75 -99.49 -7.83
N ILE A 84 -70.60 -100.16 -7.74
CA ILE A 84 -70.35 -101.21 -6.75
C ILE A 84 -69.37 -100.63 -5.75
N VAL A 85 -69.76 -100.59 -4.50
CA VAL A 85 -68.87 -100.15 -3.43
C VAL A 85 -68.37 -101.39 -2.72
N SER A 86 -67.06 -101.47 -2.56
CA SER A 86 -66.38 -102.51 -1.81
C SER A 86 -65.76 -101.88 -0.59
N ASP A 87 -66.32 -102.20 0.57
CA ASP A 87 -65.83 -101.72 1.84
C ASP A 87 -64.96 -102.79 2.49
N TRP A 88 -63.76 -102.37 2.89
CA TRP A 88 -62.87 -103.13 3.75
C TRP A 88 -62.74 -102.42 5.09
N ILE A 89 -63.42 -102.94 6.10
CA ILE A 89 -63.27 -102.47 7.46
C ILE A 89 -62.19 -103.30 8.14
N LYS A 90 -61.03 -102.69 8.34
CA LYS A 90 -59.91 -103.24 9.10
C LYS A 90 -60.22 -103.20 10.58
N ASN A 91 -60.34 -104.37 11.17
CA ASN A 91 -60.60 -104.54 12.58
C ASN A 91 -59.28 -104.53 13.38
N THR A 92 -58.55 -103.41 13.29
CA THR A 92 -57.28 -103.19 14.00
C THR A 92 -57.42 -103.31 15.52
N ALA A 93 -58.65 -103.08 16.02
CA ALA A 93 -59.04 -103.21 17.41
C ALA A 93 -59.32 -104.66 17.87
N LYS A 94 -59.41 -105.64 16.95
CA LYS A 94 -59.82 -107.03 17.24
C LYS A 94 -61.19 -107.10 17.94
N ALA A 95 -62.09 -106.16 17.66
CA ALA A 95 -63.41 -106.08 18.26
C ALA A 95 -64.28 -107.27 17.83
N LYS A 96 -65.04 -107.85 18.78
CA LYS A 96 -65.95 -108.97 18.48
C LYS A 96 -67.18 -108.54 17.68
N SER A 97 -67.64 -107.31 17.88
CA SER A 97 -68.66 -106.66 17.07
C SER A 97 -68.37 -105.16 16.99
N PHE A 98 -68.84 -104.52 15.93
CA PHE A 98 -68.80 -103.07 15.77
C PHE A 98 -69.92 -102.59 14.84
N GLY A 99 -70.29 -101.32 14.99
CA GLY A 99 -71.24 -100.65 14.12
C GLY A 99 -70.55 -100.04 12.91
N ASP A 100 -71.22 -100.09 11.77
CA ASP A 100 -70.82 -99.40 10.54
C ASP A 100 -72.03 -98.67 9.95
N ILE A 101 -71.74 -97.54 9.30
CA ILE A 101 -72.74 -96.74 8.59
C ILE A 101 -72.50 -96.97 7.11
N SER A 102 -73.54 -97.41 6.41
CA SER A 102 -73.49 -97.61 4.97
C SER A 102 -74.81 -97.20 4.35
N ASN A 103 -74.75 -96.43 3.27
CA ASN A 103 -75.92 -96.04 2.47
C ASN A 103 -76.17 -96.99 1.28
N LEU A 104 -75.51 -98.17 1.28
CA LEU A 104 -75.53 -99.09 0.15
C LEU A 104 -76.73 -100.03 0.17
N ASP A 105 -77.19 -100.36 -1.02
CA ASP A 105 -78.21 -101.40 -1.25
C ASP A 105 -77.59 -102.78 -1.45
N ASN A 106 -78.33 -103.83 -1.12
CA ASN A 106 -77.94 -105.23 -1.37
C ASN A 106 -76.55 -105.57 -0.80
N ILE A 107 -76.32 -105.22 0.47
CA ILE A 107 -75.05 -105.50 1.14
C ILE A 107 -74.87 -107.01 1.33
N VAL A 108 -73.77 -107.52 0.80
CA VAL A 108 -73.34 -108.90 0.88
C VAL A 108 -71.94 -108.96 1.46
N ASN A 109 -71.73 -109.80 2.48
CA ASN A 109 -70.37 -110.16 2.90
C ASN A 109 -69.72 -110.98 1.77
N VAL A 110 -68.62 -110.47 1.23
CA VAL A 110 -67.94 -111.07 0.08
C VAL A 110 -66.74 -111.92 0.49
N LYS A 111 -66.33 -111.88 1.76
CA LYS A 111 -65.19 -112.65 2.25
C LYS A 111 -65.33 -112.96 3.73
N GLY A 112 -65.60 -114.23 4.02
CA GLY A 112 -65.80 -114.76 5.37
C GLY A 112 -67.27 -115.17 5.61
N ASP A 113 -67.55 -115.67 6.81
CA ASP A 113 -68.88 -116.17 7.22
C ASP A 113 -69.54 -115.22 8.26
N GLU A 114 -68.96 -114.04 8.50
CA GLU A 114 -69.47 -113.03 9.42
C GLU A 114 -70.84 -112.52 8.99
N THR A 115 -71.74 -112.36 9.97
CA THR A 115 -73.13 -111.92 9.75
C THR A 115 -73.34 -110.53 10.35
N TYR A 116 -74.37 -109.82 9.88
CA TYR A 116 -74.77 -108.52 10.41
C TYR A 116 -76.25 -108.48 10.74
N THR A 117 -76.59 -107.61 11.69
CA THR A 117 -77.96 -107.16 11.93
C THR A 117 -78.06 -105.67 11.62
N VAL A 118 -79.22 -105.21 11.17
CA VAL A 118 -79.48 -103.77 10.97
C VAL A 118 -80.35 -103.29 12.11
N ASN A 119 -79.91 -102.24 12.81
CA ASN A 119 -80.65 -101.67 13.93
C ASN A 119 -81.64 -100.57 13.48
N GLU A 120 -82.45 -100.06 14.41
CA GLU A 120 -83.49 -99.06 14.14
C GLU A 120 -82.96 -97.73 13.54
N ASN A 121 -81.65 -97.46 13.70
CA ASN A 121 -80.98 -96.27 13.15
C ASN A 121 -80.30 -96.53 11.80
N ASN A 122 -80.62 -97.65 11.14
CA ASN A 122 -80.05 -98.06 9.86
C ASN A 122 -78.51 -98.27 9.91
N MET A 123 -77.96 -98.55 11.09
CA MET A 123 -76.56 -98.96 11.26
C MET A 123 -76.43 -100.47 11.15
N TYR A 124 -75.35 -100.90 10.50
CA TYR A 124 -74.99 -102.30 10.28
C TYR A 124 -74.11 -102.75 11.44
N GLU A 125 -74.61 -103.65 12.27
CA GLU A 125 -73.86 -104.20 13.40
C GLU A 125 -73.26 -105.55 12.98
N TRP A 126 -71.95 -105.54 12.73
CA TRP A 126 -71.21 -106.70 12.25
C TRP A 126 -70.74 -107.56 13.42
N SER A 127 -71.01 -108.85 13.36
CA SER A 127 -70.43 -109.85 14.27
C SER A 127 -69.10 -110.34 13.70
N ALA A 128 -68.03 -109.59 13.98
CA ALA A 128 -66.73 -109.75 13.33
C ALA A 128 -65.77 -110.76 14.00
N ASP A 129 -65.96 -111.07 15.29
CA ASP A 129 -65.08 -111.93 16.11
C ASP A 129 -63.56 -111.65 15.94
N GLY A 130 -63.20 -110.37 15.78
CA GLY A 130 -61.82 -109.93 15.60
C GLY A 130 -61.25 -110.03 14.18
N ASN A 131 -62.07 -110.41 13.20
CA ASN A 131 -61.72 -110.40 11.78
C ASN A 131 -62.05 -109.05 11.12
N ASP A 132 -61.41 -108.80 9.98
CA ASP A 132 -61.77 -107.72 9.08
C ASP A 132 -63.09 -108.04 8.39
N ILE A 133 -63.88 -107.02 8.10
CA ILE A 133 -65.12 -107.17 7.34
C ILE A 133 -64.89 -106.69 5.91
N TYR A 134 -65.27 -107.53 4.95
CA TYR A 134 -65.29 -107.19 3.54
C TYR A 134 -66.71 -107.35 3.02
N TYR A 135 -67.35 -106.25 2.70
CA TYR A 135 -68.69 -106.31 2.13
C TYR A 135 -68.77 -105.49 0.86
N GLN A 136 -69.71 -105.89 0.00
CA GLN A 136 -70.03 -105.17 -1.21
C GLN A 136 -71.50 -104.81 -1.24
N GLY A 137 -71.78 -103.60 -1.71
CA GLY A 137 -73.13 -103.11 -1.93
C GLY A 137 -73.21 -102.28 -3.20
N THR A 138 -74.43 -101.90 -3.57
CA THR A 138 -74.70 -101.02 -4.71
C THR A 138 -74.89 -99.60 -4.21
N GLY A 139 -74.08 -98.66 -4.71
CA GLY A 139 -74.15 -97.25 -4.33
C GLY A 139 -75.29 -96.52 -5.02
N LYS A 140 -75.98 -95.63 -4.30
CA LYS A 140 -77.08 -94.78 -4.81
C LYS A 140 -76.78 -93.29 -4.82
N SER A 141 -75.75 -92.86 -4.10
CA SER A 141 -75.37 -91.45 -3.99
C SER A 141 -74.82 -90.90 -5.31
N GLU A 142 -74.81 -89.58 -5.46
CA GLU A 142 -74.15 -88.94 -6.60
C GLU A 142 -72.62 -89.05 -6.43
N LEU A 143 -71.92 -89.37 -7.50
CA LEU A 143 -70.45 -89.50 -7.47
C LEU A 143 -69.80 -88.13 -7.23
N PRO A 144 -68.77 -88.04 -6.35
CA PRO A 144 -68.13 -86.76 -6.02
C PRO A 144 -67.39 -86.16 -7.21
N VAL A 145 -66.92 -87.01 -8.14
CA VAL A 145 -66.38 -86.58 -9.43
C VAL A 145 -67.12 -87.31 -10.54
N GLY A 146 -67.85 -86.59 -11.38
CA GLY A 146 -68.45 -87.17 -12.59
C GLY A 146 -67.40 -87.41 -13.67
N LEU A 147 -67.48 -88.55 -14.36
CA LEU A 147 -66.70 -88.83 -15.57
C LEU A 147 -67.57 -88.67 -16.82
N SER A 148 -67.08 -87.94 -17.81
CA SER A 148 -67.64 -87.93 -19.17
C SER A 148 -66.55 -88.21 -20.19
N VAL A 149 -66.78 -89.17 -21.08
CA VAL A 149 -65.85 -89.49 -22.16
C VAL A 149 -66.47 -89.07 -23.47
N SER A 150 -65.73 -88.27 -24.23
CA SER A 150 -66.15 -87.78 -25.54
C SER A 150 -65.17 -88.17 -26.63
N TYR A 151 -65.72 -88.49 -27.80
CA TYR A 151 -64.97 -88.95 -28.95
C TYR A 151 -65.15 -88.00 -30.13
N THR A 152 -64.06 -87.73 -30.85
CA THR A 152 -64.13 -87.12 -32.18
C THR A 152 -63.29 -87.92 -33.16
N LEU A 153 -63.81 -88.13 -34.37
CA LEU A 153 -63.08 -88.71 -35.50
C LEU A 153 -62.90 -87.61 -36.56
N ASP A 154 -61.65 -87.36 -36.96
CA ASP A 154 -61.27 -86.29 -37.90
C ASP A 154 -61.87 -84.92 -37.53
N GLY A 155 -61.87 -84.63 -36.22
CA GLY A 155 -62.39 -83.39 -35.64
C GLY A 155 -63.92 -83.30 -35.55
N LYS A 156 -64.67 -84.33 -35.96
CA LYS A 156 -66.14 -84.37 -35.82
C LYS A 156 -66.55 -85.25 -34.64
N LYS A 157 -67.45 -84.73 -33.80
CA LYS A 157 -68.02 -85.48 -32.66
C LYS A 157 -68.75 -86.74 -33.16
N ILE A 158 -68.47 -87.85 -32.52
CA ILE A 158 -69.01 -89.17 -32.87
C ILE A 158 -69.37 -89.92 -31.58
N SER A 159 -70.45 -90.70 -31.59
CA SER A 159 -70.83 -91.56 -30.46
C SER A 159 -69.99 -92.83 -30.46
N ALA A 160 -69.74 -93.42 -29.29
CA ALA A 160 -68.95 -94.64 -29.13
C ALA A 160 -69.42 -95.78 -30.07
N ASP A 161 -70.73 -96.05 -30.13
CA ASP A 161 -71.31 -97.10 -30.98
C ASP A 161 -71.08 -96.88 -32.49
N LYS A 162 -70.95 -95.62 -32.93
CA LYS A 162 -70.72 -95.29 -34.35
C LYS A 162 -69.24 -95.24 -34.70
N LEU A 163 -68.37 -95.16 -33.68
CA LEU A 163 -66.93 -95.12 -33.83
C LEU A 163 -66.34 -96.51 -34.05
N ALA A 164 -66.98 -97.56 -33.52
CA ALA A 164 -66.56 -98.95 -33.71
C ALA A 164 -66.30 -99.27 -35.20
N GLY A 165 -65.11 -99.80 -35.50
CA GLY A 165 -64.67 -100.17 -36.85
C GLY A 165 -64.31 -99.01 -37.78
N GLN A 166 -64.43 -97.74 -37.37
CA GLN A 166 -64.04 -96.59 -38.19
C GLN A 166 -62.52 -96.39 -38.22
N SER A 167 -62.00 -95.71 -39.23
CA SER A 167 -60.57 -95.37 -39.33
C SER A 167 -60.41 -93.87 -39.56
N GLY A 168 -59.37 -93.25 -39.01
CA GLY A 168 -59.13 -91.80 -39.07
C GLY A 168 -58.36 -91.30 -37.86
N LYS A 169 -58.30 -89.99 -37.63
CA LYS A 169 -57.67 -89.42 -36.41
C LYS A 169 -58.69 -89.31 -35.29
N VAL A 170 -58.53 -90.10 -34.24
CA VAL A 170 -59.39 -90.07 -33.06
C VAL A 170 -58.84 -89.11 -32.00
N LYS A 171 -59.75 -88.46 -31.29
CA LYS A 171 -59.50 -87.80 -30.01
C LYS A 171 -60.47 -88.36 -28.99
N ILE A 172 -59.94 -88.77 -27.84
CA ILE A 172 -60.66 -89.29 -26.70
C ILE A 172 -60.42 -88.33 -25.55
N ARG A 173 -61.46 -87.72 -25.02
CA ARG A 173 -61.35 -86.74 -23.94
C ARG A 173 -62.16 -87.19 -22.74
N PHE A 174 -61.49 -87.25 -21.59
CA PHE A 174 -62.00 -87.57 -20.27
C PHE A 174 -62.16 -86.27 -19.48
N ASP A 175 -63.39 -85.81 -19.33
CA ASP A 175 -63.72 -84.63 -18.53
C ASP A 175 -64.17 -85.03 -17.13
N TYR A 176 -63.64 -84.33 -16.13
CA TYR A 176 -63.92 -84.56 -14.72
C TYR A 176 -64.72 -83.41 -14.12
N THR A 177 -65.90 -83.72 -13.61
CA THR A 177 -66.74 -82.72 -12.92
C THR A 177 -66.69 -82.96 -11.43
N ASN A 178 -65.83 -82.24 -10.72
CA ASN A 178 -65.79 -82.26 -9.25
C ASN A 178 -66.98 -81.48 -8.67
N ARG A 179 -67.78 -82.18 -7.86
CA ARG A 179 -69.03 -81.70 -7.26
C ARG A 179 -68.95 -81.58 -5.74
N GLN A 180 -67.90 -82.10 -5.13
CA GLN A 180 -67.75 -82.12 -3.69
C GLN A 180 -66.99 -80.88 -3.22
N SER A 181 -67.58 -80.12 -2.31
CA SER A 181 -66.99 -78.90 -1.75
C SER A 181 -67.44 -78.64 -0.34
N GLU A 182 -66.66 -77.82 0.36
CA GLU A 182 -66.95 -77.31 1.70
C GLU A 182 -66.69 -75.81 1.75
N LYS A 183 -67.39 -75.12 2.65
CA LYS A 183 -67.12 -73.70 2.92
C LYS A 183 -66.13 -73.59 4.07
N ILE A 184 -64.94 -73.08 3.80
CA ILE A 184 -63.91 -72.83 4.81
C ILE A 184 -63.59 -71.33 4.85
N LYS A 185 -63.24 -70.85 6.05
CA LYS A 185 -62.88 -69.45 6.27
C LYS A 185 -61.40 -69.24 5.95
N ILE A 186 -61.11 -68.41 4.94
CA ILE A 186 -59.75 -68.04 4.51
C ILE A 186 -59.61 -66.53 4.71
N ASP A 187 -58.63 -66.09 5.49
CA ASP A 187 -58.36 -64.68 5.78
C ASP A 187 -59.62 -63.89 6.20
N GLY A 188 -60.47 -64.52 7.02
CA GLY A 188 -61.69 -63.92 7.56
C GLY A 188 -62.93 -63.98 6.65
N LYS A 189 -62.83 -64.49 5.41
CA LYS A 189 -63.94 -64.64 4.46
C LYS A 189 -64.31 -66.10 4.25
N GLU A 190 -65.60 -66.40 4.16
CA GLU A 190 -66.05 -67.74 3.78
C GLU A 190 -65.87 -67.93 2.27
N GLU A 191 -65.10 -68.95 1.88
CA GLU A 191 -64.90 -69.34 0.49
C GLU A 191 -65.28 -70.81 0.29
N GLU A 192 -65.82 -71.13 -0.89
CA GLU A 192 -66.13 -72.50 -1.31
C GLU A 192 -64.85 -73.15 -1.84
N ILE A 193 -64.42 -74.23 -1.18
CA ILE A 193 -63.24 -75.01 -1.52
C ILE A 193 -63.68 -76.42 -1.89
N TYR A 194 -63.31 -76.87 -3.08
CA TYR A 194 -63.65 -78.21 -3.57
C TYR A 194 -62.71 -79.25 -2.94
N VAL A 195 -63.23 -80.42 -2.59
CA VAL A 195 -62.40 -81.54 -2.14
C VAL A 195 -61.45 -81.91 -3.28
N PRO A 196 -60.13 -81.88 -3.06
CA PRO A 196 -59.18 -82.08 -4.15
C PRO A 196 -59.12 -83.58 -4.52
N PHE A 197 -59.44 -83.91 -5.78
CA PHE A 197 -59.28 -85.26 -6.31
C PHE A 197 -58.19 -85.28 -7.39
N VAL A 198 -57.27 -86.24 -7.30
CA VAL A 198 -56.37 -86.61 -8.39
C VAL A 198 -57.04 -87.67 -9.24
N MET A 199 -57.24 -87.38 -10.52
CA MET A 199 -57.87 -88.27 -11.50
C MET A 199 -56.79 -88.89 -12.38
N LEU A 200 -56.46 -90.16 -12.20
CA LEU A 200 -55.44 -90.90 -12.96
C LEU A 200 -56.08 -91.83 -13.98
N THR A 201 -55.99 -91.50 -15.27
CA THR A 201 -56.58 -92.27 -16.39
C THR A 201 -55.57 -93.17 -17.05
N GLY A 202 -55.79 -94.48 -16.97
CA GLY A 202 -55.05 -95.51 -17.66
C GLY A 202 -55.82 -96.07 -18.86
N MET A 203 -55.14 -96.19 -20.01
CA MET A 203 -55.66 -96.85 -21.20
C MET A 203 -54.59 -97.77 -21.79
N MET A 204 -54.99 -98.94 -22.26
CA MET A 204 -54.15 -99.81 -23.09
C MET A 204 -54.71 -99.78 -24.50
N LEU A 205 -53.87 -99.42 -25.47
CA LEU A 205 -54.22 -99.25 -26.87
C LEU A 205 -53.42 -100.27 -27.69
N ASP A 206 -54.10 -101.05 -28.53
CA ASP A 206 -53.46 -102.02 -29.43
C ASP A 206 -52.73 -101.29 -30.58
N ASN A 207 -51.45 -101.60 -30.82
CA ASN A 207 -50.65 -100.93 -31.86
C ASN A 207 -51.06 -101.32 -33.30
N ASP A 208 -51.80 -102.42 -33.49
CA ASP A 208 -52.41 -102.76 -34.78
C ASP A 208 -53.60 -101.84 -35.11
N VAL A 209 -54.23 -101.27 -34.07
CA VAL A 209 -55.38 -100.36 -34.18
C VAL A 209 -54.96 -98.90 -34.05
N PHE A 210 -54.10 -98.54 -33.09
CA PHE A 210 -53.70 -97.18 -32.75
C PHE A 210 -52.25 -96.87 -33.12
N ARG A 211 -52.00 -95.71 -33.71
CA ARG A 211 -50.67 -95.16 -34.00
C ARG A 211 -50.61 -93.69 -33.62
N ASN A 212 -49.41 -93.16 -33.43
CA ASN A 212 -49.18 -91.73 -33.13
C ASN A 212 -49.99 -91.24 -31.90
N VAL A 213 -49.94 -92.02 -30.82
CA VAL A 213 -50.68 -91.72 -29.58
C VAL A 213 -49.98 -90.60 -28.81
N GLU A 214 -50.74 -89.56 -28.48
CA GLU A 214 -50.33 -88.43 -27.63
C GLU A 214 -51.33 -88.22 -26.49
N VAL A 215 -50.88 -87.65 -25.37
CA VAL A 215 -51.73 -87.31 -24.20
C VAL A 215 -51.42 -85.89 -23.70
N SER A 216 -52.44 -85.11 -23.35
CA SER A 216 -52.30 -83.69 -22.97
C SER A 216 -51.55 -83.45 -21.65
N ASN A 217 -51.78 -84.31 -20.65
CA ASN A 217 -51.31 -84.15 -19.28
C ASN A 217 -51.05 -85.53 -18.68
N GLY A 218 -50.07 -86.21 -19.27
CA GLY A 218 -49.78 -87.61 -18.96
C GLY A 218 -48.50 -88.11 -19.60
N LYS A 219 -48.34 -89.42 -19.60
CA LYS A 219 -47.24 -90.12 -20.24
C LYS A 219 -47.77 -91.24 -21.14
N VAL A 220 -47.13 -91.39 -22.29
CA VAL A 220 -47.33 -92.50 -23.21
C VAL A 220 -46.14 -93.45 -23.12
N ILE A 221 -46.39 -94.75 -23.03
CA ILE A 221 -45.38 -95.80 -22.95
C ILE A 221 -45.74 -96.87 -23.98
N ASN A 222 -44.83 -97.26 -24.86
CA ASN A 222 -45.05 -98.29 -25.88
C ASN A 222 -44.14 -99.49 -25.60
N ASP A 223 -44.68 -100.71 -25.58
CA ASP A 223 -43.95 -101.95 -25.28
C ASP A 223 -43.64 -102.81 -26.53
N GLY A 224 -43.95 -102.32 -27.72
CA GLY A 224 -43.83 -103.03 -29.00
C GLY A 224 -45.17 -103.52 -29.54
N SER A 225 -46.05 -104.05 -28.68
CA SER A 225 -47.36 -104.60 -29.08
C SER A 225 -48.54 -103.71 -28.68
N HIS A 226 -48.42 -102.99 -27.56
CA HIS A 226 -49.43 -102.06 -27.06
C HIS A 226 -48.82 -100.70 -26.72
N THR A 227 -49.67 -99.68 -26.70
CA THR A 227 -49.37 -98.36 -26.18
C THR A 227 -50.22 -98.10 -24.93
N TYR A 228 -49.55 -97.87 -23.80
CA TYR A 228 -50.16 -97.48 -22.53
C TYR A 228 -50.17 -95.97 -22.42
N VAL A 229 -51.33 -95.42 -22.06
CA VAL A 229 -51.49 -94.01 -21.75
C VAL A 229 -51.84 -93.88 -20.27
N ALA A 230 -51.12 -93.02 -19.56
CA ALA A 230 -51.41 -92.64 -18.19
C ALA A 230 -51.54 -91.11 -18.11
N GLY A 231 -52.75 -90.58 -17.99
CA GLY A 231 -53.03 -89.15 -17.79
C GLY A 231 -53.39 -88.83 -16.34
N PHE A 232 -53.20 -87.58 -15.91
CA PHE A 232 -53.62 -87.11 -14.59
C PHE A 232 -54.37 -85.77 -14.68
N ALA A 233 -55.46 -85.57 -13.95
CA ALA A 233 -56.16 -84.29 -13.84
C ALA A 233 -56.53 -83.95 -12.40
N LEU A 234 -56.67 -82.66 -12.10
CA LEU A 234 -56.97 -82.08 -10.78
C LEU A 234 -58.18 -81.13 -10.90
N PRO A 235 -59.39 -81.65 -11.11
CA PRO A 235 -60.58 -80.82 -11.32
C PRO A 235 -60.81 -79.86 -10.16
N LYS A 236 -61.07 -78.59 -10.50
CA LYS A 236 -61.32 -77.46 -9.57
C LYS A 236 -60.14 -77.02 -8.68
N MET A 237 -58.96 -77.62 -8.81
CA MET A 237 -57.79 -77.23 -8.00
C MET A 237 -57.33 -75.78 -8.28
N GLN A 238 -57.40 -75.32 -9.52
CA GLN A 238 -57.01 -73.96 -9.89
C GLN A 238 -57.84 -72.88 -9.17
N SER A 239 -59.15 -73.10 -9.07
CA SER A 239 -60.04 -72.21 -8.33
C SER A 239 -59.77 -72.24 -6.83
N ASN A 240 -59.51 -73.42 -6.26
CA ASN A 240 -59.21 -73.56 -4.84
C ASN A 240 -58.00 -72.72 -4.42
N LEU A 241 -56.95 -72.72 -5.24
CA LEU A 241 -55.72 -71.95 -4.97
C LEU A 241 -55.84 -70.46 -5.33
N GLY A 242 -56.96 -70.02 -5.91
CA GLY A 242 -57.17 -68.63 -6.30
C GLY A 242 -56.22 -68.14 -7.39
N ILE A 243 -55.75 -69.04 -8.25
CA ILE A 243 -54.75 -68.78 -9.29
C ILE A 243 -55.46 -68.41 -10.60
N ASP A 244 -55.03 -67.32 -11.24
CA ASP A 244 -55.50 -66.97 -12.58
C ASP A 244 -54.86 -67.93 -13.62
N SER A 245 -55.69 -68.49 -14.49
CA SER A 245 -55.29 -69.34 -15.62
C SER A 245 -54.18 -68.75 -16.51
N LYS A 246 -54.03 -67.43 -16.55
CA LYS A 246 -52.95 -66.76 -17.31
C LYS A 246 -51.58 -66.88 -16.64
N ASP A 247 -51.56 -67.06 -15.33
CA ASP A 247 -50.33 -67.13 -14.53
C ASP A 247 -49.80 -68.57 -14.48
N PHE A 248 -50.68 -69.56 -14.34
CA PHE A 248 -50.36 -70.99 -14.37
C PHE A 248 -51.62 -71.84 -14.61
N GLU A 249 -51.53 -72.89 -15.44
CA GLU A 249 -52.64 -73.78 -15.78
C GLU A 249 -52.51 -75.15 -15.09
N ILE A 250 -53.49 -75.50 -14.27
CA ILE A 250 -53.62 -76.80 -13.61
C ILE A 250 -54.61 -77.66 -14.43
N PRO A 251 -54.19 -78.83 -14.97
CA PRO A 251 -55.04 -79.64 -15.85
C PRO A 251 -56.28 -80.20 -15.14
N ASP A 252 -57.47 -80.09 -15.75
CA ASP A 252 -58.75 -80.56 -15.20
C ASP A 252 -59.46 -81.65 -16.05
N TYR A 253 -58.91 -81.98 -17.22
CA TYR A 253 -59.35 -83.08 -18.09
C TYR A 253 -58.14 -83.88 -18.60
N VAL A 254 -58.34 -85.11 -19.11
CA VAL A 254 -57.29 -85.87 -19.82
C VAL A 254 -57.72 -86.06 -21.27
N GLU A 255 -56.88 -85.69 -22.23
CA GLU A 255 -57.15 -85.84 -23.66
C GLU A 255 -56.08 -86.71 -24.31
N ILE A 256 -56.51 -87.68 -25.11
CA ILE A 256 -55.68 -88.58 -25.89
C ILE A 256 -56.00 -88.38 -27.36
N THR A 257 -54.98 -88.28 -28.21
CA THR A 257 -55.15 -88.28 -29.66
C THR A 257 -54.35 -89.38 -30.31
N ALA A 258 -54.91 -90.05 -31.30
CA ALA A 258 -54.24 -91.13 -32.02
C ALA A 258 -54.79 -91.26 -33.45
N ASP A 259 -53.99 -91.80 -34.36
CA ASP A 259 -54.47 -92.29 -35.66
C ASP A 259 -54.94 -93.73 -35.52
N VAL A 260 -56.14 -94.05 -36.01
CA VAL A 260 -56.77 -95.35 -35.81
C VAL A 260 -57.17 -96.06 -37.10
N LYS A 261 -57.03 -97.39 -37.11
CA LYS A 261 -57.52 -98.28 -38.18
C LYS A 261 -58.45 -99.31 -37.57
N ASN A 262 -59.69 -99.38 -38.07
CA ASN A 262 -60.75 -100.26 -37.56
C ASN A 262 -60.90 -100.14 -36.04
N PHE A 263 -61.26 -98.94 -35.57
CA PHE A 263 -61.29 -98.58 -34.16
C PHE A 263 -61.97 -99.63 -33.28
N GLU A 264 -61.23 -100.09 -32.30
CA GLU A 264 -61.67 -100.94 -31.21
C GLU A 264 -60.96 -100.42 -29.96
N LEU A 265 -61.67 -100.27 -28.84
CA LEU A 265 -61.09 -99.73 -27.62
C LEU A 265 -61.34 -100.67 -26.45
N ALA A 266 -60.26 -101.17 -25.86
CA ALA A 266 -60.34 -101.90 -24.61
C ALA A 266 -60.80 -100.98 -23.47
N THR A 267 -61.33 -101.58 -22.41
CA THR A 267 -61.76 -100.86 -21.21
C THR A 267 -60.69 -99.88 -20.69
N SER A 268 -61.10 -98.64 -20.44
CA SER A 268 -60.26 -97.65 -19.75
C SER A 268 -60.52 -97.64 -18.24
N PHE A 269 -59.49 -97.30 -17.47
CA PHE A 269 -59.56 -97.18 -16.02
C PHE A 269 -59.24 -95.75 -15.61
N THR A 270 -60.03 -95.15 -14.71
CA THR A 270 -59.64 -93.91 -14.02
C THR A 270 -59.68 -94.13 -12.52
N LEU A 271 -58.57 -93.87 -11.83
CA LEU A 271 -58.49 -93.83 -10.37
C LEU A 271 -58.69 -92.39 -9.90
N ALA A 272 -59.66 -92.14 -9.02
CA ALA A 272 -59.78 -90.89 -8.28
C ALA A 272 -59.36 -91.09 -6.83
N ALA A 273 -58.44 -90.27 -6.33
CA ALA A 273 -58.00 -90.28 -4.94
C ALA A 273 -57.90 -88.84 -4.38
N ASN A 274 -58.36 -88.60 -3.15
CA ASN A 274 -58.24 -87.31 -2.46
C ASN A 274 -57.24 -87.32 -1.30
N ASP A 275 -56.98 -88.48 -0.70
CA ASP A 275 -56.13 -88.68 0.49
C ASP A 275 -54.70 -88.11 0.36
N MET A 276 -54.23 -87.85 -0.86
CA MET A 276 -52.91 -87.26 -1.10
C MET A 276 -52.74 -85.83 -0.56
N PHE A 277 -53.83 -85.12 -0.27
CA PHE A 277 -53.77 -83.71 0.13
C PHE A 277 -53.98 -83.48 1.63
N SER A 278 -54.42 -84.49 2.39
CA SER A 278 -54.73 -84.39 3.82
C SER A 278 -53.52 -84.44 4.75
N ASP A 279 -52.40 -84.99 4.31
CA ASP A 279 -51.21 -85.25 5.15
C ASP A 279 -50.13 -84.14 5.08
N ILE A 280 -50.46 -82.94 4.57
CA ILE A 280 -49.48 -81.84 4.41
C ILE A 280 -49.51 -80.89 5.61
N ASP A 281 -48.42 -80.82 6.38
CA ASP A 281 -48.23 -79.89 7.52
C ASP A 281 -47.63 -78.55 7.06
N PHE A 282 -48.40 -77.47 7.21
CA PHE A 282 -48.02 -76.10 6.83
C PHE A 282 -47.62 -75.20 8.01
N SER A 283 -47.57 -75.72 9.24
CA SER A 283 -47.27 -74.91 10.45
C SER A 283 -45.88 -74.26 10.41
N LYS A 284 -44.87 -74.97 9.90
CA LYS A 284 -43.48 -74.49 9.81
C LYS A 284 -43.26 -73.36 8.79
N VAL A 285 -44.26 -73.05 7.97
CA VAL A 285 -44.18 -72.01 6.94
C VAL A 285 -44.50 -70.64 7.55
N ASP A 286 -45.36 -70.58 8.57
CA ASP A 286 -45.76 -69.33 9.22
C ASP A 286 -44.59 -68.67 9.96
N ASP A 287 -43.90 -69.45 10.82
CA ASP A 287 -42.75 -68.96 11.60
C ASP A 287 -41.64 -68.34 10.72
N LYS A 288 -41.48 -68.85 9.49
CA LYS A 288 -40.46 -68.37 8.54
C LYS A 288 -40.88 -67.08 7.83
N ILE A 289 -42.17 -66.85 7.65
CA ILE A 289 -42.69 -65.62 7.03
C ILE A 289 -42.70 -64.48 8.06
N ASP A 290 -43.07 -64.76 9.31
CA ASP A 290 -43.04 -63.78 10.39
C ASP A 290 -41.62 -63.25 10.64
N ALA A 291 -40.63 -64.15 10.76
CA ALA A 291 -39.23 -63.75 10.94
C ALA A 291 -38.67 -62.91 9.76
N LEU A 292 -39.17 -63.15 8.54
CA LEU A 292 -38.82 -62.36 7.36
C LEU A 292 -39.47 -60.97 7.42
N SER A 293 -40.70 -60.86 7.91
CA SER A 293 -41.39 -59.59 8.12
C SER A 293 -40.63 -58.72 9.14
N ASP A 294 -40.29 -59.29 10.30
CA ASP A 294 -39.56 -58.58 11.35
C ASP A 294 -38.20 -58.04 10.84
N SER A 295 -37.49 -58.84 10.05
CA SER A 295 -36.21 -58.44 9.44
C SER A 295 -36.36 -57.29 8.43
N LEU A 296 -37.50 -57.21 7.73
CA LEU A 296 -37.79 -56.12 6.79
C LEU A 296 -38.20 -54.84 7.52
N ASP A 297 -38.85 -54.94 8.67
CA ASP A 297 -39.15 -53.81 9.55
C ASP A 297 -37.85 -53.22 10.13
N GLU A 298 -36.95 -54.06 10.65
CA GLU A 298 -35.62 -53.61 11.11
C GLU A 298 -34.82 -52.90 10.00
N LEU A 299 -34.89 -53.43 8.77
CA LEU A 299 -34.24 -52.81 7.62
C LEU A 299 -34.87 -51.45 7.27
N THR A 300 -36.19 -51.31 7.42
CA THR A 300 -36.92 -50.05 7.22
C THR A 300 -36.49 -49.00 8.25
N ASP A 301 -36.42 -49.36 9.52
CA ASP A 301 -35.99 -48.48 10.60
C ASP A 301 -34.53 -48.02 10.43
N ALA A 302 -33.64 -48.95 10.04
CA ALA A 302 -32.24 -48.62 9.75
C ALA A 302 -32.12 -47.64 8.56
N ALA A 303 -32.97 -47.79 7.53
CA ALA A 303 -33.02 -46.85 6.41
C ALA A 303 -33.50 -45.46 6.85
N ASP A 304 -34.49 -45.38 7.76
CA ASP A 304 -34.93 -44.11 8.33
C ASP A 304 -33.85 -43.39 9.12
N GLN A 305 -33.13 -44.11 9.98
CA GLN A 305 -32.00 -43.53 10.71
C GLN A 305 -30.92 -42.98 9.78
N LEU A 306 -30.68 -43.65 8.65
CA LEU A 306 -29.70 -43.19 7.66
C LEU A 306 -30.21 -41.97 6.88
N ILE A 307 -31.50 -41.89 6.57
CA ILE A 307 -32.15 -40.70 5.99
C ILE A 307 -32.05 -39.52 6.97
N ASP A 308 -32.33 -39.73 8.25
CA ASP A 308 -32.23 -38.69 9.28
C ASP A 308 -30.78 -38.21 9.45
N GLY A 309 -29.83 -39.14 9.55
CA GLY A 309 -28.40 -38.81 9.66
C GLY A 309 -27.88 -38.04 8.45
N SER A 310 -28.31 -38.40 7.23
CA SER A 310 -27.95 -37.64 6.02
C SER A 310 -28.61 -36.26 5.96
N SER A 311 -29.82 -36.09 6.52
CA SER A 311 -30.48 -34.79 6.66
C SER A 311 -29.70 -33.88 7.62
N GLN A 312 -29.29 -34.41 8.78
CA GLN A 312 -28.47 -33.69 9.75
C GLN A 312 -27.11 -33.27 9.16
N LEU A 313 -26.47 -34.15 8.38
CA LEU A 313 -25.25 -33.81 7.65
C LEU A 313 -25.48 -32.65 6.68
N TYR A 314 -26.57 -32.69 5.91
CA TYR A 314 -26.93 -31.61 4.99
C TYR A 314 -27.10 -30.26 5.72
N ASP A 315 -27.83 -30.25 6.84
CA ASP A 315 -28.05 -29.04 7.64
C ASP A 315 -26.76 -28.50 8.27
N GLY A 316 -25.89 -29.39 8.74
CA GLY A 316 -24.56 -29.04 9.22
C GLY A 316 -23.70 -28.40 8.12
N LEU A 317 -23.75 -28.96 6.91
CA LEU A 317 -23.00 -28.43 5.75
C LEU A 317 -23.59 -27.12 5.23
N LYS A 318 -24.89 -26.91 5.34
CA LYS A 318 -25.52 -25.62 5.07
C LYS A 318 -25.01 -24.55 6.04
N THR A 319 -24.98 -24.86 7.33
CA THR A 319 -24.45 -23.94 8.35
C THR A 319 -22.98 -23.63 8.10
N LEU A 320 -22.16 -24.65 7.80
CA LEU A 320 -20.75 -24.45 7.45
C LEU A 320 -20.57 -23.61 6.19
N LEU A 321 -21.43 -23.78 5.18
CA LEU A 321 -21.40 -22.98 3.95
C LEU A 321 -21.68 -21.51 4.25
N ASP A 322 -22.71 -21.23 5.04
CA ASP A 322 -23.09 -19.87 5.44
C ASP A 322 -21.93 -19.20 6.22
N LYS A 323 -21.34 -19.91 7.20
CA LYS A 323 -20.18 -19.41 7.95
C LYS A 323 -18.90 -19.26 7.13
N SER A 324 -18.72 -20.09 6.11
CA SER A 324 -17.61 -19.94 5.17
C SER A 324 -17.81 -18.71 4.26
N GLY A 325 -19.06 -18.33 3.98
CA GLY A 325 -19.40 -17.06 3.32
C GLY A 325 -19.00 -15.84 4.17
N GLU A 326 -19.37 -15.83 5.45
CA GLU A 326 -18.98 -14.77 6.41
C GLU A 326 -17.44 -14.64 6.51
N LEU A 327 -16.70 -15.77 6.46
CA LEU A 327 -15.25 -15.77 6.43
C LEU A 327 -14.69 -15.06 5.19
N ILE A 328 -15.23 -15.31 4.00
CA ILE A 328 -14.80 -14.63 2.77
C ILE A 328 -15.00 -13.12 2.89
N GLU A 329 -16.16 -12.68 3.39
CA GLU A 329 -16.42 -11.25 3.60
C GLU A 329 -15.40 -10.61 4.55
N GLY A 330 -15.04 -11.29 5.64
CA GLY A 330 -14.00 -10.83 6.55
C GLY A 330 -12.60 -10.80 5.89
N VAL A 331 -12.28 -11.78 5.04
CA VAL A 331 -11.02 -11.81 4.30
C VAL A 331 -10.96 -10.72 3.23
N ASP A 332 -12.08 -10.39 2.58
CA ASP A 332 -12.18 -9.27 1.64
C ASP A 332 -11.91 -7.94 2.35
N GLN A 333 -12.51 -7.71 3.52
CA GLN A 333 -12.22 -6.52 4.33
C GLN A 333 -10.74 -6.43 4.74
N LEU A 334 -10.15 -7.56 5.12
CA LEU A 334 -8.73 -7.64 5.46
C LEU A 334 -7.86 -7.32 4.24
N TYR A 335 -8.25 -7.79 3.05
CA TYR A 335 -7.54 -7.54 1.80
C TYR A 335 -7.54 -6.05 1.46
N ASP A 336 -8.72 -5.42 1.48
CA ASP A 336 -8.86 -3.97 1.25
C ASP A 336 -8.06 -3.15 2.27
N GLY A 337 -8.04 -3.60 3.53
CA GLY A 337 -7.21 -2.99 4.59
C GLY A 337 -5.72 -3.11 4.30
N ALA A 338 -5.26 -4.28 3.85
CA ALA A 338 -3.87 -4.52 3.49
C ALA A 338 -3.42 -3.69 2.27
N GLU A 339 -4.29 -3.53 1.26
CA GLU A 339 -4.03 -2.62 0.14
C GLU A 339 -3.88 -1.17 0.59
N LYS A 340 -4.78 -0.67 1.45
CA LYS A 340 -4.70 0.69 2.00
C LYS A 340 -3.39 0.92 2.77
N ILE A 341 -2.97 -0.04 3.58
CA ILE A 341 -1.68 0.01 4.29
C ILE A 341 -0.53 0.05 3.28
N SER A 342 -0.58 -0.75 2.23
CA SER A 342 0.46 -0.76 1.19
C SER A 342 0.54 0.58 0.45
N SER A 343 -0.59 1.17 0.06
CA SER A 343 -0.62 2.50 -0.57
C SER A 343 -0.11 3.59 0.37
N GLY A 344 -0.57 3.62 1.62
CA GLY A 344 -0.13 4.60 2.61
C GLY A 344 1.36 4.47 2.94
N ALA A 345 1.89 3.25 3.01
CA ALA A 345 3.32 3.01 3.20
C ALA A 345 4.14 3.51 2.00
N GLN A 346 3.64 3.38 0.77
CA GLN A 346 4.27 3.93 -0.42
C GLN A 346 4.28 5.46 -0.43
N GLU A 347 3.18 6.11 -0.03
CA GLU A 347 3.13 7.57 0.10
C GLU A 347 4.12 8.09 1.15
N LEU A 348 4.15 7.44 2.33
CA LEU A 348 5.11 7.76 3.39
C LEU A 348 6.55 7.57 2.92
N ASP A 349 6.82 6.50 2.17
CA ASP A 349 8.13 6.23 1.60
C ASP A 349 8.57 7.29 0.58
N ASN A 350 7.64 7.76 -0.26
CA ASN A 350 7.91 8.88 -1.17
C ASN A 350 8.20 10.17 -0.41
N GLY A 351 7.42 10.48 0.64
CA GLY A 351 7.62 11.66 1.49
C GLY A 351 8.97 11.63 2.23
N ALA A 352 9.36 10.48 2.77
CA ALA A 352 10.66 10.28 3.38
C ALA A 352 11.80 10.48 2.36
N GLY A 353 11.59 10.08 1.11
CA GLY A 353 12.52 10.31 0.00
C GLY A 353 12.71 11.80 -0.28
N ALA A 354 11.61 12.55 -0.37
CA ALA A 354 11.65 14.00 -0.56
C ALA A 354 12.36 14.72 0.61
N LEU A 355 12.10 14.29 1.85
CA LEU A 355 12.78 14.83 3.03
C LEU A 355 14.29 14.55 2.99
N ALA A 356 14.71 13.34 2.59
CA ALA A 356 16.12 12.99 2.47
C ALA A 356 16.84 13.83 1.40
N SER A 357 16.18 14.07 0.26
CA SER A 357 16.68 14.99 -0.77
C SER A 357 16.79 16.43 -0.26
N GLY A 358 15.75 16.98 0.37
CA GLY A 358 15.79 18.34 0.91
C GLY A 358 16.84 18.52 2.01
N ALA A 359 17.04 17.51 2.86
CA ALA A 359 18.09 17.53 3.88
C ALA A 359 19.50 17.51 3.26
N LYS A 360 19.69 16.80 2.14
CA LYS A 360 20.94 16.83 1.37
C LYS A 360 21.18 18.20 0.75
N ASP A 361 20.16 18.85 0.21
CA ASP A 361 20.28 20.19 -0.37
C ASP A 361 20.62 21.23 0.69
N LEU A 362 19.98 21.16 1.85
CA LEU A 362 20.33 21.99 3.01
C LEU A 362 21.80 21.75 3.43
N ASP A 363 22.22 20.49 3.55
CA ASP A 363 23.58 20.12 3.93
C ASP A 363 24.64 20.65 2.95
N ASN A 364 24.32 20.70 1.65
CA ASN A 364 25.16 21.31 0.62
C ASN A 364 25.20 22.83 0.76
N GLY A 365 24.03 23.48 0.90
CA GLY A 365 23.95 24.94 1.05
C GLY A 365 24.67 25.47 2.29
N VAL A 366 24.62 24.72 3.40
CA VAL A 366 25.40 25.01 4.61
C VAL A 366 26.90 24.88 4.36
N GLY A 367 27.32 23.93 3.51
CA GLY A 367 28.70 23.83 3.04
C GLY A 367 29.15 25.11 2.32
N THR A 368 28.34 25.61 1.39
CA THR A 368 28.63 26.87 0.68
C THR A 368 28.68 28.07 1.64
N LEU A 369 27.77 28.14 2.61
CA LEU A 369 27.77 29.21 3.62
C LEU A 369 29.03 29.16 4.49
N LYS A 370 29.47 27.96 4.87
CA LYS A 370 30.72 27.76 5.60
C LYS A 370 31.93 28.25 4.80
N ASP A 371 32.02 27.90 3.53
CA ASP A 371 33.12 28.35 2.65
C ASP A 371 33.14 29.88 2.52
N GLY A 372 31.96 30.50 2.45
CA GLY A 372 31.80 31.95 2.48
C GLY A 372 32.27 32.58 3.80
N ALA A 373 31.94 31.97 4.94
CA ALA A 373 32.39 32.41 6.25
C ALA A 373 33.92 32.28 6.41
N ASP A 374 34.52 31.21 5.89
CA ASP A 374 35.98 31.02 5.86
C ASP A 374 36.68 32.08 4.98
N SER A 375 36.06 32.44 3.86
CA SER A 375 36.55 33.51 2.96
C SER A 375 36.46 34.90 3.60
N LEU A 376 35.34 35.20 4.27
CA LEU A 376 35.18 36.44 5.03
C LEU A 376 36.21 36.52 6.15
N ASP A 377 36.41 35.45 6.90
CA ASP A 377 37.37 35.39 8.00
C ASP A 377 38.80 35.69 7.55
N SER A 378 39.16 35.18 6.37
CA SER A 378 40.46 35.43 5.73
C SER A 378 40.59 36.88 5.27
N GLY A 379 39.58 37.42 4.59
CA GLY A 379 39.59 38.81 4.13
C GLY A 379 39.66 39.83 5.28
N VAL A 380 38.98 39.54 6.39
CA VAL A 380 39.02 40.39 7.58
C VAL A 380 40.38 40.33 8.28
N SER A 381 41.05 39.17 8.31
CA SER A 381 42.45 39.10 8.77
C SER A 381 43.34 40.04 7.96
N SER A 382 43.23 40.01 6.62
CA SER A 382 44.02 40.89 5.75
C SER A 382 43.71 42.38 5.99
N LEU A 383 42.44 42.73 6.22
CA LEU A 383 42.06 44.10 6.58
C LEU A 383 42.69 44.54 7.90
N ASN A 384 42.65 43.67 8.92
CA ASN A 384 43.25 43.95 10.22
C ASN A 384 44.78 44.13 10.12
N ASP A 385 45.47 43.28 9.37
CA ASP A 385 46.91 43.38 9.14
C ASP A 385 47.27 44.68 8.40
N GLY A 386 46.45 45.07 7.41
CA GLY A 386 46.57 46.34 6.71
C GLY A 386 46.37 47.55 7.64
N ALA A 387 45.38 47.50 8.52
CA ALA A 387 45.12 48.55 9.51
C ALA A 387 46.29 48.69 10.50
N VAL A 388 46.87 47.58 10.98
CA VAL A 388 48.07 47.57 11.84
C VAL A 388 49.28 48.18 11.11
N SER A 389 49.45 47.87 9.82
CA SER A 389 50.54 48.40 9.01
C SER A 389 50.40 49.91 8.80
N LEU A 390 49.18 50.38 8.48
CA LEU A 390 48.86 51.81 8.35
C LEU A 390 49.12 52.55 9.67
N ASP A 391 48.62 52.01 10.78
CA ASP A 391 48.80 52.56 12.12
C ASP A 391 50.28 52.74 12.49
N SER A 392 51.11 51.77 12.10
CA SER A 392 52.57 51.80 12.29
C SER A 392 53.24 52.86 11.41
N GLY A 393 52.84 52.98 10.14
CA GLY A 393 53.35 54.00 9.22
C GLY A 393 53.01 55.42 9.66
N ILE A 394 51.81 55.63 10.21
CA ILE A 394 51.40 56.92 10.79
C ILE A 394 52.27 57.27 12.00
N SER A 395 52.54 56.32 12.90
CA SER A 395 53.44 56.57 14.04
C SER A 395 54.84 57.01 13.59
N GLN A 396 55.37 56.42 12.50
CA GLN A 396 56.66 56.82 11.93
C GLN A 396 56.61 58.25 11.37
N LEU A 397 55.58 58.55 10.56
CA LEU A 397 55.39 59.89 10.00
C LEU A 397 55.26 60.95 11.10
N GLN A 398 54.47 60.66 12.13
CA GLN A 398 54.30 61.52 13.29
C GLN A 398 55.65 61.81 13.98
N GLY A 399 56.51 60.79 14.15
CA GLY A 399 57.86 60.97 14.70
C GLY A 399 58.75 61.89 13.85
N TYR A 400 58.71 61.74 12.52
CA TYR A 400 59.46 62.62 11.60
C TYR A 400 58.94 64.06 11.62
N VAL A 401 57.63 64.25 11.59
CA VAL A 401 57.02 65.58 11.62
C VAL A 401 57.23 66.26 12.98
N ALA A 402 57.20 65.52 14.09
CA ALA A 402 57.53 66.05 15.40
C ALA A 402 58.99 66.55 15.46
N THR A 403 59.92 65.81 14.85
CA THR A 403 61.33 66.21 14.73
C THR A 403 61.48 67.47 13.89
N LEU A 404 60.81 67.54 12.74
CA LEU A 404 60.80 68.72 11.86
C LEU A 404 60.23 69.96 12.57
N SER A 405 59.08 69.80 13.23
CA SER A 405 58.42 70.86 14.00
C SER A 405 59.30 71.37 15.14
N SER A 406 59.99 70.47 15.86
CA SER A 406 60.95 70.85 16.91
C SER A 406 62.15 71.63 16.34
N GLY A 407 62.70 71.19 15.22
CA GLY A 407 63.79 71.89 14.53
C GLY A 407 63.37 73.28 14.03
N LEU A 408 62.20 73.40 13.41
CA LEU A 408 61.66 74.68 12.94
C LEU A 408 61.32 75.63 14.09
N ASN A 409 60.77 75.14 15.20
CA ASN A 409 60.60 75.93 16.42
C ASN A 409 61.93 76.49 16.92
N THR A 410 63.00 75.69 16.88
CA THR A 410 64.34 76.15 17.27
C THR A 410 64.85 77.25 16.34
N ILE A 411 64.70 77.09 15.02
CA ILE A 411 65.13 78.10 14.03
C ILE A 411 64.27 79.37 14.14
N SER A 412 62.97 79.24 14.39
CA SER A 412 62.04 80.35 14.64
C SER A 412 62.44 81.13 15.89
N GLY A 413 62.74 80.47 17.02
CA GLY A 413 63.28 81.15 18.20
C GLY A 413 64.61 81.87 17.94
N ASN A 414 65.51 81.28 17.15
CA ASN A 414 66.76 81.93 16.74
C ASN A 414 66.52 83.11 15.77
N SER A 415 65.43 83.09 15.02
CA SER A 415 65.05 84.13 14.07
C SER A 415 64.70 85.45 14.78
N GLU A 416 64.05 85.38 15.95
CA GLU A 416 63.84 86.55 16.80
C GLU A 416 65.17 87.22 17.20
N SER A 417 66.15 86.40 17.61
CA SER A 417 67.48 86.88 17.97
C SER A 417 68.23 87.47 16.78
N LEU A 418 68.12 86.85 15.60
CA LEU A 418 68.73 87.34 14.36
C LEU A 418 68.12 88.69 13.93
N ASN A 419 66.79 88.82 13.99
CA ASN A 419 66.09 90.07 13.70
C ASN A 419 66.50 91.18 14.66
N ALA A 420 66.58 90.88 15.96
CA ALA A 420 67.04 91.83 16.97
C ALA A 420 68.50 92.26 16.73
N GLY A 421 69.40 91.33 16.43
CA GLY A 421 70.81 91.62 16.13
C GLY A 421 70.98 92.45 14.86
N ALA A 422 70.27 92.11 13.78
CA ALA A 422 70.30 92.89 12.54
C ALA A 422 69.74 94.31 12.75
N LYS A 423 68.66 94.45 13.54
CA LYS A 423 68.14 95.76 13.92
C LYS A 423 69.17 96.57 14.72
N GLN A 424 69.82 95.95 15.71
CA GLN A 424 70.82 96.60 16.55
C GLN A 424 72.02 97.12 15.73
N ILE A 425 72.50 96.33 14.76
CA ILE A 425 73.55 96.78 13.85
C ILE A 425 73.04 97.96 13.00
N PHE A 426 71.81 97.91 12.49
CA PHE A 426 71.26 99.05 11.74
C PHE A 426 71.20 100.32 12.59
N ASP A 427 70.65 100.23 13.81
CA ASP A 427 70.57 101.34 14.74
C ASP A 427 71.97 101.91 15.05
N THR A 428 73.00 101.05 15.12
CA THR A 428 74.41 101.45 15.32
C THR A 428 74.98 102.17 14.09
N LEU A 429 74.71 101.68 12.88
CA LEU A 429 75.12 102.34 11.63
C LEU A 429 74.45 103.72 11.50
N LEU A 430 73.17 103.82 11.85
CA LEU A 430 72.42 105.08 11.87
C LEU A 430 72.99 106.07 12.89
N ALA A 431 73.30 105.62 14.11
CA ALA A 431 73.94 106.47 15.13
C ALA A 431 75.35 106.92 14.71
N THR A 432 76.09 106.06 13.99
CA THR A 432 77.40 106.41 13.43
C THR A 432 77.25 107.44 12.31
N ALA A 433 76.23 107.29 11.47
CA ALA A 433 75.87 108.26 10.43
C ALA A 433 75.49 109.62 11.04
N ASP A 434 74.65 109.65 12.07
CA ASP A 434 74.33 110.86 12.84
C ASP A 434 75.60 111.56 13.34
N ALA A 435 76.54 110.81 13.91
CA ALA A 435 77.80 111.35 14.41
C ALA A 435 78.68 111.93 13.28
N GLN A 436 78.76 111.26 12.13
CA GLN A 436 79.51 111.76 10.96
C GLN A 436 78.90 113.06 10.40
N ILE A 437 77.56 113.13 10.32
CA ILE A 437 76.84 114.34 9.90
C ILE A 437 77.14 115.51 10.86
N ALA A 438 77.12 115.24 12.17
CA ALA A 438 77.44 116.24 13.19
C ALA A 438 78.90 116.73 13.11
N VAL A 439 79.88 115.83 12.90
CA VAL A 439 81.30 116.19 12.71
C VAL A 439 81.50 117.04 11.45
N ALA A 440 80.71 116.81 10.41
CA ALA A 440 80.70 117.63 9.20
C ALA A 440 80.10 119.04 9.41
N GLY A 441 79.56 119.34 10.60
CA GLY A 441 78.96 120.64 10.93
C GLY A 441 77.55 120.83 10.39
N LEU A 442 76.89 119.76 9.94
CA LEU A 442 75.54 119.79 9.39
C LEU A 442 74.49 119.54 10.47
N GLN A 443 73.33 120.19 10.34
CA GLN A 443 72.18 119.96 11.21
C GLN A 443 71.15 119.07 10.51
N ALA A 444 70.74 117.99 11.18
CA ALA A 444 69.78 117.04 10.65
C ALA A 444 68.94 116.42 11.77
N ASP A 445 67.75 115.95 11.42
CA ASP A 445 66.94 115.11 12.31
C ASP A 445 67.65 113.78 12.58
N LYS A 446 67.48 113.25 13.80
CA LYS A 446 68.04 111.96 14.19
C LYS A 446 67.62 110.85 13.22
N LEU A 447 68.59 110.11 12.72
CA LEU A 447 68.34 109.02 11.78
C LEU A 447 67.69 107.81 12.47
N THR A 448 66.70 107.25 11.79
CA THR A 448 66.00 106.01 12.13
C THR A 448 65.87 105.14 10.88
N ILE A 449 65.61 103.85 11.07
CA ILE A 449 65.43 102.89 9.98
C ILE A 449 64.37 103.37 8.97
N SER A 450 63.34 104.09 9.42
CA SER A 450 62.24 104.54 8.56
C SER A 450 62.47 105.91 7.91
N ASN A 451 63.39 106.75 8.41
CA ASN A 451 63.54 108.13 7.92
C ASN A 451 64.91 108.43 7.27
N TYR A 452 65.93 107.59 7.45
CA TYR A 452 67.32 107.98 7.14
C TYR A 452 67.51 108.39 5.68
N ALA A 453 66.89 107.67 4.74
CA ALA A 453 66.99 107.98 3.32
C ALA A 453 66.46 109.40 3.02
N GLN A 454 65.30 109.75 3.58
CA GLN A 454 64.68 111.06 3.39
C GLN A 454 65.52 112.19 4.02
N VAL A 455 66.11 111.95 5.19
CA VAL A 455 66.96 112.94 5.87
C VAL A 455 68.26 113.17 5.09
N LEU A 456 68.91 112.09 4.65
CA LEU A 456 70.16 112.17 3.88
C LEU A 456 69.94 112.80 2.50
N ASP A 457 68.83 112.49 1.81
CA ASP A 457 68.50 113.12 0.54
C ASP A 457 68.32 114.64 0.68
N LYS A 458 67.68 115.11 1.76
CA LYS A 458 67.55 116.54 2.07
C LYS A 458 68.91 117.20 2.31
N LEU A 459 69.79 116.56 3.09
CA LEU A 459 71.14 117.08 3.35
C LEU A 459 71.97 117.15 2.06
N VAL A 460 71.98 116.08 1.26
CA VAL A 460 72.65 116.03 -0.05
C VAL A 460 72.13 117.13 -0.97
N GLY A 461 70.82 117.41 -0.96
CA GLY A 461 70.22 118.52 -1.68
C GLY A 461 70.64 119.91 -1.18
N SER A 462 70.79 120.07 0.14
CA SER A 462 71.23 121.34 0.75
C SER A 462 72.66 121.73 0.33
N LEU A 463 73.52 120.74 0.07
CA LEU A 463 74.90 120.90 -0.41
C LEU A 463 75.01 120.98 -1.94
N SER A 464 73.94 121.34 -2.65
CA SER A 464 74.03 121.59 -4.09
C SER A 464 75.00 122.75 -4.38
N GLU A 465 75.70 122.65 -5.51
CA GLU A 465 76.72 123.63 -5.92
C GLU A 465 76.15 125.06 -5.94
N ASP A 466 74.94 125.24 -6.45
CA ASP A 466 74.24 126.53 -6.50
C ASP A 466 73.98 127.10 -5.11
N ASN A 467 73.51 126.27 -4.17
CA ASN A 467 73.24 126.70 -2.79
C ASN A 467 74.53 127.09 -2.08
N VAL A 468 75.57 126.25 -2.19
CA VAL A 468 76.84 126.47 -1.51
C VAL A 468 77.55 127.70 -2.07
N LYS A 469 77.58 127.85 -3.40
CA LYS A 469 78.18 129.01 -4.06
C LYS A 469 77.50 130.31 -3.64
N THR A 470 76.17 130.29 -3.53
CA THR A 470 75.41 131.45 -3.04
C THR A 470 75.76 131.82 -1.61
N VAL A 471 75.79 130.84 -0.69
CA VAL A 471 76.14 131.07 0.72
C VAL A 471 77.60 131.51 0.89
N ALA A 472 78.53 130.87 0.17
CA ALA A 472 79.94 131.19 0.21
C ALA A 472 80.22 132.59 -0.36
N TYR A 473 79.59 132.96 -1.48
CA TYR A 473 79.71 134.30 -2.06
C TYR A 473 79.18 135.37 -1.11
N ASN A 474 78.01 135.16 -0.50
CA ASN A 474 77.43 136.12 0.45
C ASN A 474 78.28 136.28 1.71
N THR A 475 78.80 135.16 2.25
CA THR A 475 79.72 135.19 3.40
C THR A 475 81.00 135.93 3.08
N ALA A 476 81.57 135.69 1.90
CA ALA A 476 82.76 136.39 1.43
C ALA A 476 82.48 137.88 1.23
N LEU A 477 81.34 138.24 0.63
CA LEU A 477 80.91 139.63 0.44
C LEU A 477 80.79 140.36 1.77
N GLU A 478 80.17 139.75 2.78
CA GLU A 478 80.05 140.32 4.11
C GLU A 478 81.42 140.52 4.78
N THR A 479 82.29 139.53 4.67
CA THR A 479 83.66 139.56 5.24
C THR A 479 84.50 140.65 4.59
N VAL A 480 84.51 140.71 3.25
CA VAL A 480 85.21 141.73 2.47
C VAL A 480 84.65 143.11 2.78
N THR A 481 83.33 143.26 2.79
CA THR A 481 82.64 144.51 3.14
C THR A 481 83.07 145.00 4.52
N THR A 482 83.08 144.12 5.52
CA THR A 482 83.51 144.45 6.89
C THR A 482 84.99 144.86 6.93
N THR A 483 85.84 144.15 6.19
CA THR A 483 87.29 144.39 6.14
C THR A 483 87.64 145.71 5.45
N VAL A 484 86.98 146.04 4.33
CA VAL A 484 87.20 147.32 3.65
C VAL A 484 86.66 148.48 4.50
N ASN A 485 85.49 148.31 5.12
CA ASN A 485 84.91 149.33 5.99
C ASN A 485 85.74 149.58 7.26
N SER A 486 86.49 148.61 7.79
CA SER A 486 87.39 148.85 8.92
C SER A 486 88.58 149.75 8.55
N GLN A 487 88.91 149.85 7.26
CA GLN A 487 89.91 150.78 6.73
C GLN A 487 89.30 152.10 6.24
N LYS A 488 88.01 152.34 6.51
CA LYS A 488 87.28 153.52 6.04
C LYS A 488 88.00 154.83 6.36
N ASP A 489 88.57 154.98 7.55
CA ASP A 489 89.25 156.20 7.95
C ASP A 489 90.56 156.41 7.16
N VAL A 490 91.31 155.35 6.89
CA VAL A 490 92.53 155.39 6.06
C VAL A 490 92.18 155.72 4.60
N ILE A 491 91.13 155.09 4.07
CA ILE A 491 90.62 155.39 2.73
C ILE A 491 90.16 156.84 2.65
N ARG A 492 89.45 157.31 3.69
CA ARG A 492 89.00 158.68 3.81
C ARG A 492 90.17 159.65 3.84
N GLU A 493 91.21 159.42 4.64
CA GLU A 493 92.41 160.27 4.68
C GLU A 493 93.12 160.33 3.32
N ALA A 494 93.22 159.20 2.60
CA ALA A 494 93.79 159.18 1.26
C ALA A 494 92.94 159.98 0.26
N VAL A 495 91.61 159.86 0.34
CA VAL A 495 90.67 160.66 -0.46
C VAL A 495 90.73 162.14 -0.06
N GLU A 496 90.78 162.47 1.22
CA GLU A 496 90.94 163.82 1.75
C GLU A 496 92.23 164.45 1.26
N SER A 497 93.34 163.70 1.25
CA SER A 497 94.61 164.16 0.69
C SER A 497 94.52 164.41 -0.82
N ALA A 498 93.93 163.49 -1.57
CA ALA A 498 93.72 163.64 -3.02
C ALA A 498 92.81 164.83 -3.35
N VAL A 499 91.73 165.01 -2.60
CA VAL A 499 90.82 166.16 -2.74
C VAL A 499 91.50 167.44 -2.27
N ARG A 500 92.29 167.42 -1.19
CA ARG A 500 93.08 168.57 -0.71
C ARG A 500 94.08 169.02 -1.75
N LYS A 501 94.70 168.08 -2.46
CA LYS A 501 95.56 168.37 -3.61
C LYS A 501 94.77 169.14 -4.68
N GLN A 502 93.60 168.63 -5.08
CA GLN A 502 92.72 169.29 -6.05
C GLN A 502 92.22 170.67 -5.59
N VAL A 503 91.86 170.81 -4.31
CA VAL A 503 91.43 172.08 -3.71
C VAL A 503 92.59 173.07 -3.62
N THR A 504 93.79 172.61 -3.30
CA THR A 504 95.00 173.45 -3.26
C THR A 504 95.34 174.00 -4.63
N GLU A 505 95.29 173.16 -5.66
CA GLU A 505 95.43 173.56 -7.05
C GLU A 505 94.35 174.58 -7.47
N GLY A 506 93.10 174.37 -7.04
CA GLY A 506 92.01 175.33 -7.26
C GLY A 506 92.20 176.68 -6.56
N VAL A 507 92.68 176.67 -5.31
CA VAL A 507 92.96 177.88 -4.53
C VAL A 507 94.18 178.63 -5.08
N LEU A 508 95.26 177.93 -5.45
CA LEU A 508 96.44 178.50 -6.11
C LEU A 508 96.06 179.22 -7.39
N ALA A 509 95.28 178.56 -8.24
CA ALA A 509 94.75 179.15 -9.47
C ALA A 509 93.93 180.41 -9.19
N SER A 510 93.10 180.40 -8.14
CA SER A 510 92.27 181.54 -7.73
C SER A 510 93.09 182.70 -7.13
N ALA A 511 94.24 182.42 -6.53
CA ALA A 511 95.18 183.40 -5.99
C ALA A 511 96.17 183.95 -7.04
N GLY A 512 96.05 183.54 -8.32
CA GLY A 512 96.88 184.01 -9.42
C GLY A 512 98.18 183.24 -9.65
N TYR A 513 98.39 182.11 -8.96
CA TYR A 513 99.56 181.25 -9.09
C TYR A 513 99.26 180.02 -9.98
N SER A 514 99.90 179.92 -11.14
CA SER A 514 99.75 178.76 -12.04
C SER A 514 100.78 177.67 -11.72
N MET A 515 100.55 176.90 -10.67
CA MET A 515 101.39 175.78 -10.27
C MET A 515 100.55 174.63 -9.67
N THR A 516 101.02 173.39 -9.79
CA THR A 516 100.37 172.23 -9.14
C THR A 516 100.62 172.21 -7.64
N ALA A 517 99.87 171.41 -6.87
CA ALA A 517 100.08 171.32 -5.43
C ALA A 517 101.52 170.88 -5.08
N GLU A 518 102.12 169.95 -5.83
CA GLU A 518 103.51 169.51 -5.61
C GLU A 518 104.55 170.57 -5.99
N GLN A 519 104.28 171.34 -7.05
CA GLN A 519 105.12 172.48 -7.44
C GLN A 519 105.04 173.59 -6.40
N TYR A 520 103.86 173.79 -5.81
CA TYR A 520 103.64 174.72 -4.72
C TYR A 520 104.40 174.30 -3.45
N ASP A 521 104.29 173.04 -3.03
CA ASP A 521 105.04 172.53 -1.87
C ASP A 521 106.56 172.67 -2.07
N SER A 522 107.05 172.50 -3.30
CA SER A 522 108.47 172.69 -3.66
C SER A 522 108.90 174.17 -3.65
N ALA A 523 108.03 175.08 -4.11
CA ALA A 523 108.28 176.53 -4.10
C ALA A 523 108.27 177.11 -2.67
N VAL A 524 107.42 176.55 -1.81
CA VAL A 524 107.39 176.79 -0.35
C VAL A 524 108.72 176.38 0.29
N ALA A 525 109.20 175.17 0.02
CA ALA A 525 110.43 174.65 0.63
C ALA A 525 111.71 175.43 0.23
N SER A 526 111.70 176.12 -0.92
CA SER A 526 112.82 176.92 -1.44
C SER A 526 112.78 178.40 -1.01
N GLY A 527 111.81 178.80 -0.18
CA GLY A 527 111.68 180.16 0.35
C GLY A 527 111.21 181.20 -0.67
N GLN A 528 110.74 180.77 -1.85
CA GLN A 528 110.27 181.68 -2.91
C GLN A 528 108.83 182.17 -2.68
N ILE A 529 108.06 181.45 -1.89
CA ILE A 529 106.73 181.87 -1.45
C ILE A 529 106.88 182.52 -0.07
N PRO A 530 106.62 183.83 0.08
CA PRO A 530 106.68 184.50 1.37
C PRO A 530 105.72 183.83 2.37
N ASP A 531 106.15 183.74 3.64
CA ASP A 531 105.40 183.07 4.70
C ASP A 531 103.95 183.59 4.82
N GLU A 532 103.71 184.90 4.60
CA GLU A 532 102.37 185.49 4.60
C GLU A 532 101.44 184.91 3.51
N VAL A 533 101.97 184.67 2.31
CA VAL A 533 101.20 184.10 1.18
C VAL A 533 100.90 182.63 1.46
N GLN A 534 101.88 181.92 2.03
CA GLN A 534 101.72 180.53 2.42
C GLN A 534 100.62 180.36 3.46
N VAL A 535 100.56 181.26 4.45
CA VAL A 535 99.48 181.31 5.46
C VAL A 535 98.13 181.59 4.79
N GLN A 536 98.04 182.53 3.84
CA GLN A 536 96.79 182.82 3.14
C GLN A 536 96.28 181.64 2.32
N ILE A 537 97.15 180.97 1.55
CA ILE A 537 96.77 179.80 0.75
C ILE A 537 96.41 178.63 1.67
N ASN A 538 97.21 178.36 2.70
CA ASN A 538 96.88 177.30 3.67
C ASN A 538 95.54 177.58 4.36
N THR A 539 95.23 178.84 4.68
CA THR A 539 93.95 179.24 5.28
C THR A 539 92.79 179.05 4.31
N ALA A 540 92.94 179.47 3.05
CA ALA A 540 91.91 179.34 2.02
C ALA A 540 91.65 177.87 1.63
N VAL A 541 92.71 177.06 1.49
CA VAL A 541 92.61 175.60 1.28
C VAL A 541 91.91 174.96 2.45
N SER A 542 92.30 175.27 3.69
CA SER A 542 91.67 174.70 4.88
C SER A 542 90.20 175.12 5.00
N THR A 543 89.85 176.34 4.60
CA THR A 543 88.46 176.84 4.58
C THR A 543 87.62 176.10 3.53
N GLN A 544 88.13 175.92 2.32
CA GLN A 544 87.41 175.16 1.28
C GLN A 544 87.33 173.66 1.61
N MET A 545 88.41 173.07 2.13
CA MET A 545 88.41 171.68 2.61
C MET A 545 87.39 171.45 3.71
N SER A 546 87.15 172.46 4.55
CA SER A 546 86.13 172.41 5.61
C SER A 546 84.72 172.75 5.12
N SER A 547 84.52 173.05 3.83
CA SER A 547 83.19 173.39 3.30
C SER A 547 82.31 172.15 3.17
N SER A 548 81.00 172.32 3.37
CA SER A 548 80.03 171.22 3.29
C SER A 548 79.99 170.54 1.93
N SER A 549 80.21 171.29 0.83
CA SER A 549 80.26 170.74 -0.53
C SER A 549 81.47 169.83 -0.71
N ILE A 550 82.66 170.27 -0.28
CA ILE A 550 83.88 169.48 -0.42
C ILE A 550 83.85 168.28 0.53
N GLN A 551 83.34 168.44 1.76
CA GLN A 551 83.17 167.32 2.69
C GLN A 551 82.21 166.26 2.14
N SER A 552 81.13 166.65 1.47
CA SER A 552 80.22 165.72 0.79
C SER A 552 80.88 165.02 -0.41
N THR A 553 81.73 165.72 -1.17
CA THR A 553 82.53 165.10 -2.23
C THR A 553 83.52 164.09 -1.67
N ILE A 554 84.18 164.41 -0.55
CA ILE A 554 85.06 163.49 0.18
C ILE A 554 84.26 162.25 0.63
N ASP A 555 83.08 162.43 1.23
CA ASP A 555 82.22 161.32 1.68
C ASP A 555 81.80 160.42 0.51
N SER A 556 81.31 161.03 -0.59
CA SER A 556 80.86 160.29 -1.77
C SER A 556 82.00 159.56 -2.45
N ASN A 557 83.17 160.20 -2.60
CA ASN A 557 84.34 159.57 -3.21
C ASN A 557 84.90 158.47 -2.31
N THR A 558 84.88 158.67 -0.99
CA THR A 558 85.24 157.63 -0.01
C THR A 558 84.32 156.44 -0.15
N GLN A 559 83.01 156.65 -0.25
CA GLN A 559 82.04 155.56 -0.38
C GLN A 559 82.16 154.83 -1.73
N SER A 560 82.36 155.55 -2.84
CA SER A 560 82.61 154.95 -4.15
C SER A 560 83.92 154.17 -4.18
N GLN A 561 84.98 154.69 -3.54
CA GLN A 561 86.25 153.99 -3.42
C GLN A 561 86.12 152.74 -2.55
N ILE A 562 85.36 152.79 -1.45
CA ILE A 562 85.02 151.62 -0.62
C ILE A 562 84.29 150.57 -1.47
N GLN A 563 83.26 150.96 -2.23
CA GLN A 563 82.52 150.01 -3.06
C GLN A 563 83.41 149.41 -4.16
N SER A 564 84.23 150.23 -4.83
CA SER A 564 85.18 149.77 -5.84
C SER A 564 86.20 148.79 -5.25
N LEU A 565 86.67 149.03 -4.01
CA LEU A 565 87.59 148.14 -3.31
C LEU A 565 86.89 146.85 -2.88
N ILE A 566 85.63 146.89 -2.45
CA ILE A 566 84.82 145.69 -2.17
C ILE A 566 84.68 144.85 -3.43
N ASP A 567 84.27 145.45 -4.55
CA ASP A 567 84.08 144.75 -5.82
C ASP A 567 85.41 144.16 -6.34
N THR A 568 86.50 144.92 -6.24
CA THR A 568 87.85 144.47 -6.62
C THR A 568 88.34 143.33 -5.72
N ASN A 569 88.18 143.45 -4.40
CA ASN A 569 88.56 142.41 -3.45
C ASN A 569 87.69 141.16 -3.61
N MET A 570 86.40 141.30 -3.91
CA MET A 570 85.52 140.19 -4.22
C MET A 570 85.92 139.45 -5.50
N GLN A 571 86.53 140.14 -6.46
CA GLN A 571 87.10 139.54 -7.67
C GLN A 571 88.56 139.08 -7.49
N SER A 572 89.17 139.31 -6.32
CA SER A 572 90.54 138.88 -6.07
C SER A 572 90.65 137.36 -6.09
N ASP A 573 91.81 136.88 -6.53
CA ASP A 573 92.13 135.45 -6.57
C ASP A 573 91.96 134.80 -5.19
N GLU A 574 92.27 135.52 -4.10
CA GLU A 574 92.10 135.05 -2.73
C GLU A 574 90.62 134.76 -2.41
N VAL A 575 89.71 135.70 -2.68
CA VAL A 575 88.28 135.52 -2.37
C VAL A 575 87.63 134.49 -3.29
N GLN A 576 87.96 134.50 -4.58
CA GLN A 576 87.47 133.49 -5.52
C GLN A 576 87.98 132.09 -5.16
N SER A 577 89.21 131.97 -4.67
CA SER A 577 89.77 130.72 -4.14
C SER A 577 89.03 130.26 -2.89
N GLN A 578 88.70 131.16 -1.95
CA GLN A 578 87.92 130.82 -0.75
C GLN A 578 86.50 130.33 -1.08
N ILE A 579 85.81 130.95 -2.04
CA ILE A 579 84.49 130.50 -2.51
C ILE A 579 84.60 129.13 -3.19
N SER A 580 85.59 128.96 -4.06
CA SER A 580 85.83 127.69 -4.75
C SER A 580 86.17 126.57 -3.76
N PHE A 581 87.00 126.86 -2.75
CA PHE A 581 87.33 125.93 -1.67
C PHE A 581 86.09 125.52 -0.85
N ALA A 582 85.18 126.46 -0.57
CA ALA A 582 83.92 126.14 0.10
C ALA A 582 83.02 125.21 -0.74
N VAL A 583 82.95 125.44 -2.06
CA VAL A 583 82.23 124.59 -3.01
C VAL A 583 82.87 123.20 -3.10
N GLU A 584 84.19 123.11 -3.22
CA GLU A 584 84.91 121.83 -3.23
C GLU A 584 84.70 121.03 -1.94
N LYS A 585 84.80 121.69 -0.78
CA LYS A 585 84.56 121.07 0.52
C LYS A 585 83.12 120.56 0.66
N ALA A 586 82.13 121.32 0.18
CA ALA A 586 80.73 120.88 0.18
C ALA A 586 80.46 119.75 -0.82
N SER A 587 81.12 119.77 -1.99
CA SER A 587 81.04 118.69 -2.97
C SER A 587 81.60 117.39 -2.41
N ALA A 588 82.76 117.45 -1.72
CA ALA A 588 83.32 116.33 -0.99
C ALA A 588 82.36 115.83 0.11
N GLY A 589 81.78 116.74 0.90
CA GLY A 589 80.78 116.41 1.93
C GLY A 589 79.53 115.74 1.33
N LYS A 590 79.03 116.25 0.21
CA LYS A 590 77.91 115.67 -0.54
C LYS A 590 78.22 114.25 -1.02
N GLN A 591 79.42 114.02 -1.54
CA GLN A 591 79.87 112.70 -1.96
C GLN A 591 79.96 111.73 -0.76
N SER A 592 80.48 112.18 0.38
CA SER A 592 80.51 111.40 1.62
C SER A 592 79.11 111.05 2.11
N LEU A 593 78.16 111.99 2.10
CA LEU A 593 76.76 111.74 2.47
C LEU A 593 76.06 110.77 1.51
N SER A 594 76.35 110.87 0.21
CA SER A 594 75.80 109.97 -0.80
C SER A 594 76.32 108.54 -0.59
N ALA A 595 77.61 108.38 -0.35
CA ALA A 595 78.22 107.09 -0.02
C ALA A 595 77.67 106.50 1.29
N LEU A 596 77.49 107.34 2.31
CA LEU A 596 76.87 106.94 3.57
C LEU A 596 75.42 106.47 3.37
N LYS A 597 74.64 107.18 2.54
CA LYS A 597 73.29 106.76 2.17
C LYS A 597 73.29 105.40 1.47
N GLU A 598 74.16 105.19 0.49
CA GLU A 598 74.27 103.91 -0.23
C GLU A 598 74.62 102.75 0.71
N GLN A 599 75.48 102.98 1.71
CA GLN A 599 75.79 101.99 2.75
C GLN A 599 74.56 101.64 3.60
N LEU A 600 73.80 102.65 4.04
CA LEU A 600 72.59 102.45 4.82
C LEU A 600 71.46 101.81 3.99
N ASP A 601 71.32 102.16 2.72
CA ASP A 601 70.38 101.53 1.77
C ASP A 601 70.71 100.04 1.58
N SER A 602 71.99 99.72 1.39
CA SER A 602 72.48 98.35 1.26
C SER A 602 72.20 97.54 2.53
N TYR A 603 72.44 98.14 3.70
CA TYR A 603 72.14 97.49 4.97
C TYR A 603 70.64 97.32 5.19
N ASN A 604 69.81 98.32 4.83
CA ASN A 604 68.36 98.20 4.90
C ASN A 604 67.85 97.04 4.04
N LYS A 605 68.39 96.88 2.83
CA LYS A 605 68.04 95.75 1.96
C LYS A 605 68.40 94.41 2.61
N PHE A 606 69.57 94.30 3.23
CA PHE A 606 69.94 93.12 4.01
C PHE A 606 68.98 92.89 5.18
N TYR A 607 68.68 93.92 5.97
CA TYR A 607 67.77 93.87 7.11
C TYR A 607 66.37 93.39 6.71
N GLN A 608 65.80 93.94 5.63
CA GLN A 608 64.50 93.49 5.09
C GLN A 608 64.55 92.04 4.58
N GLY A 609 65.68 91.63 3.98
CA GLY A 609 65.90 90.24 3.58
C GLY A 609 65.92 89.28 4.77
N VAL A 610 66.55 89.67 5.88
CA VAL A 610 66.55 88.91 7.13
C VAL A 610 65.12 88.79 7.67
N LEU A 611 64.38 89.89 7.78
CA LEU A 611 62.97 89.86 8.22
C LEU A 611 62.11 88.91 7.37
N THR A 612 62.26 88.98 6.04
CA THR A 612 61.52 88.12 5.10
C THR A 612 61.88 86.64 5.26
N TYR A 613 63.18 86.34 5.42
CA TYR A 613 63.64 84.97 5.69
C TYR A 613 63.03 84.42 6.98
N THR A 614 63.05 85.22 8.05
CA THR A 614 62.53 84.80 9.36
C THR A 614 61.02 84.57 9.35
N ASP A 615 60.24 85.42 8.66
CA ASP A 615 58.80 85.20 8.45
C ASP A 615 58.53 83.90 7.66
N GLY A 616 59.39 83.57 6.69
CA GLY A 616 59.34 82.29 5.98
C GLY A 616 59.57 81.08 6.89
N VAL A 617 60.51 81.19 7.84
CA VAL A 617 60.75 80.16 8.86
C VAL A 617 59.52 79.97 9.75
N ASP A 618 58.91 81.06 10.22
CA ASP A 618 57.72 81.01 11.08
C ASP A 618 56.54 80.37 10.36
N LYS A 619 56.33 80.69 9.08
CA LYS A 619 55.32 80.05 8.23
C LYS A 619 55.59 78.55 8.05
N ALA A 620 56.84 78.16 7.81
CA ALA A 620 57.22 76.75 7.71
C ALA A 620 56.97 76.00 9.03
N ASN A 621 57.30 76.62 10.17
CA ASN A 621 57.05 76.08 11.51
C ASN A 621 55.55 75.85 11.74
N ALA A 622 54.72 76.86 11.45
CA ALA A 622 53.27 76.76 11.55
C ALA A 622 52.71 75.63 10.66
N GLY A 623 53.20 75.50 9.42
CA GLY A 623 52.83 74.41 8.53
C GLY A 623 53.21 73.03 9.08
N ALA A 624 54.41 72.88 9.64
CA ALA A 624 54.84 71.63 10.26
C ALA A 624 53.97 71.25 11.48
N GLN A 625 53.57 72.24 12.30
CA GLN A 625 52.66 72.02 13.43
C GLN A 625 51.25 71.60 12.97
N GLN A 626 50.74 72.17 11.88
CA GLN A 626 49.47 71.75 11.29
C GLN A 626 49.52 70.31 10.78
N ILE A 627 50.60 69.92 10.08
CA ILE A 627 50.81 68.54 9.63
C ILE A 627 50.89 67.61 10.85
N LEU A 628 51.59 68.00 11.92
CA LEU A 628 51.68 67.22 13.14
C LEU A 628 50.28 66.99 13.75
N GLY A 629 49.47 68.05 13.85
CA GLY A 629 48.07 67.95 14.27
C GLY A 629 47.27 66.97 13.40
N GLY A 630 47.44 67.03 12.08
CA GLY A 630 46.83 66.11 11.13
C GLY A 630 47.27 64.65 11.34
N THR A 631 48.52 64.39 11.72
CA THR A 631 48.99 63.02 12.01
C THR A 631 48.32 62.42 13.25
N TYR A 632 47.97 63.23 14.27
CA TYR A 632 47.19 62.75 15.41
C TYR A 632 45.77 62.35 14.99
N ALA A 633 45.08 63.18 14.21
CA ALA A 633 43.75 62.85 13.71
C ALA A 633 43.75 61.59 12.83
N LEU A 634 44.79 61.43 12.00
CA LEU A 634 44.96 60.24 11.16
C LEU A 634 45.23 58.99 12.01
N LYS A 635 46.01 59.13 13.10
CA LYS A 635 46.30 58.06 14.07
C LYS A 635 45.04 57.57 14.78
N ASP A 636 44.18 58.49 15.20
CA ASP A 636 42.90 58.15 15.82
C ASP A 636 41.99 57.41 14.82
N GLY A 637 41.96 57.87 13.57
CA GLY A 637 41.22 57.21 12.48
C GLY A 637 41.73 55.79 12.17
N SER A 638 43.05 55.58 12.14
CA SER A 638 43.63 54.25 11.94
C SER A 638 43.37 53.32 13.14
N GLY A 639 43.36 53.86 14.35
CA GLY A 639 42.94 53.15 15.56
C GLY A 639 41.50 52.65 15.46
N ALA A 640 40.57 53.54 15.11
CA ALA A 640 39.16 53.18 14.93
C ALA A 640 38.95 52.13 13.81
N LEU A 641 39.69 52.23 12.71
CA LEU A 641 39.67 51.22 11.64
C LEU A 641 40.15 49.85 12.13
N LYS A 642 41.26 49.82 12.89
CA LYS A 642 41.80 48.59 13.48
C LYS A 642 40.81 47.96 14.45
N ASP A 643 40.19 48.75 15.33
CA ASP A 643 39.19 48.27 16.28
C ASP A 643 37.96 47.70 15.56
N GLY A 644 37.46 48.40 14.53
CA GLY A 644 36.36 47.92 13.70
C GLY A 644 36.69 46.63 12.94
N ALA A 645 37.91 46.50 12.41
CA ALA A 645 38.39 45.26 11.80
C ALA A 645 38.47 44.12 12.81
N GLY A 646 38.88 44.40 14.05
CA GLY A 646 38.86 43.46 15.17
C GLY A 646 37.45 42.97 15.53
N GLN A 647 36.48 43.89 15.62
CA GLN A 647 35.08 43.52 15.86
C GLN A 647 34.51 42.65 14.73
N LEU A 648 34.78 43.03 13.48
CA LEU A 648 34.36 42.26 12.31
C LEU A 648 35.01 40.87 12.31
N LYS A 649 36.28 40.75 12.76
CA LYS A 649 36.98 39.46 12.88
C LYS A 649 36.28 38.56 13.89
N SER A 650 35.96 39.08 15.07
CA SER A 650 35.22 38.33 16.08
C SER A 650 33.84 37.88 15.57
N GLY A 651 33.13 38.75 14.85
CA GLY A 651 31.86 38.40 14.20
C GLY A 651 32.02 37.30 13.14
N SER A 652 33.07 37.36 12.32
CA SER A 652 33.37 36.35 11.31
C SER A 652 33.71 34.99 11.91
N VAL A 653 34.47 34.96 13.02
CA VAL A 653 34.74 33.72 13.77
C VAL A 653 33.44 33.14 14.34
N THR A 654 32.57 33.99 14.90
CA THR A 654 31.26 33.56 15.41
C THR A 654 30.39 32.98 14.30
N LEU A 655 30.36 33.60 13.12
CA LEU A 655 29.65 33.09 11.95
C LEU A 655 30.21 31.73 11.53
N LYS A 656 31.54 31.60 11.43
CA LYS A 656 32.21 30.34 11.10
C LYS A 656 31.85 29.22 12.08
N ASP A 657 31.88 29.50 13.38
CA ASP A 657 31.49 28.52 14.40
C ASP A 657 30.00 28.14 14.28
N GLY A 658 29.12 29.13 14.06
CA GLY A 658 27.70 28.89 13.81
C GLY A 658 27.44 28.03 12.57
N THR A 659 28.18 28.26 11.48
CA THR A 659 28.08 27.42 10.27
C THR A 659 28.56 25.99 10.50
N LYS A 660 29.53 25.78 11.39
CA LYS A 660 29.96 24.44 11.80
C LYS A 660 28.85 23.72 12.56
N THR A 661 28.23 24.36 13.56
CA THR A 661 27.09 23.79 14.28
C THR A 661 25.93 23.48 13.34
N LEU A 662 25.61 24.39 12.43
CA LEU A 662 24.57 24.17 11.43
C LEU A 662 24.90 23.01 10.49
N LYS A 663 26.18 22.83 10.13
CA LYS A 663 26.65 21.73 9.29
C LYS A 663 26.49 20.38 9.97
N ASP A 664 26.83 20.31 11.26
CA ASP A 664 26.65 19.10 12.06
C ASP A 664 25.15 18.76 12.20
N GLY A 665 24.31 19.79 12.38
CA GLY A 665 22.85 19.65 12.42
C GLY A 665 22.25 19.18 11.09
N SER A 666 22.66 19.78 9.96
CA SER A 666 22.20 19.37 8.62
C SER A 666 22.65 17.96 8.27
N GLY A 667 23.87 17.59 8.65
CA GLY A 667 24.38 16.23 8.50
C GLY A 667 23.57 15.20 9.32
N SER A 668 23.18 15.56 10.54
CA SER A 668 22.33 14.73 11.40
C SER A 668 20.92 14.58 10.81
N LEU A 669 20.32 15.67 10.34
CA LEU A 669 19.01 15.65 9.67
C LEU A 669 19.02 14.77 8.42
N LYS A 670 20.04 14.93 7.57
CA LYS A 670 20.25 14.11 6.36
C LYS A 670 20.34 12.62 6.72
N SER A 671 21.11 12.29 7.75
CA SER A 671 21.26 10.90 8.21
C SER A 671 19.93 10.35 8.75
N GLY A 672 19.21 11.12 9.57
CA GLY A 672 17.91 10.73 10.10
C GLY A 672 16.85 10.55 9.01
N ALA A 673 16.82 11.43 8.01
CA ALA A 673 15.93 11.32 6.87
C ALA A 673 16.23 10.09 6.00
N GLN A 674 17.51 9.74 5.83
CA GLN A 674 17.91 8.51 5.15
C GLN A 674 17.47 7.26 5.93
N SER A 675 17.62 7.26 7.25
CA SER A 675 17.14 6.16 8.11
C SER A 675 15.62 6.02 8.04
N LEU A 676 14.89 7.13 8.07
CA LEU A 676 13.43 7.12 7.88
C LEU A 676 13.06 6.53 6.52
N LYS A 677 13.71 6.98 5.45
CA LYS A 677 13.50 6.45 4.09
C LYS A 677 13.74 4.95 4.00
N ASN A 678 14.80 4.46 4.62
CA ASN A 678 15.08 3.02 4.65
C ASN A 678 13.96 2.25 5.38
N GLY A 679 13.55 2.73 6.56
CA GLY A 679 12.46 2.11 7.34
C GLY A 679 11.10 2.14 6.64
N THR A 680 10.78 3.23 5.91
CA THR A 680 9.54 3.31 5.13
C THR A 680 9.55 2.39 3.91
N SER A 681 10.72 2.17 3.31
CA SER A 681 10.89 1.20 2.22
C SER A 681 10.68 -0.24 2.72
N GLU A 682 11.17 -0.56 3.91
CA GLU A 682 10.91 -1.84 4.58
C GLU A 682 9.42 -2.01 4.91
N LEU A 683 8.78 -0.97 5.47
CA LEU A 683 7.33 -0.98 5.75
C LEU A 683 6.51 -1.19 4.47
N ASN A 684 6.83 -0.49 3.39
CA ASN A 684 6.17 -0.65 2.09
C ASN A 684 6.32 -2.08 1.56
N SER A 685 7.51 -2.66 1.67
CA SER A 685 7.76 -4.05 1.28
C SER A 685 6.96 -5.04 2.12
N GLY A 686 6.93 -4.85 3.44
CA GLY A 686 6.13 -5.67 4.36
C GLY A 686 4.63 -5.56 4.10
N ALA A 687 4.13 -4.37 3.81
CA ALA A 687 2.73 -4.14 3.49
C ALA A 687 2.31 -4.82 2.17
N LYS A 688 3.18 -4.82 1.15
CA LYS A 688 2.96 -5.58 -0.09
C LYS A 688 2.91 -7.09 0.17
N ASN A 689 3.81 -7.60 1.00
CA ASN A 689 3.80 -9.02 1.37
C ASN A 689 2.53 -9.40 2.14
N LEU A 690 2.05 -8.53 3.05
CA LEU A 690 0.78 -8.72 3.74
C LEU A 690 -0.38 -8.78 2.75
N ALA A 691 -0.49 -7.82 1.83
CA ALA A 691 -1.54 -7.80 0.81
C ALA A 691 -1.53 -9.08 -0.06
N GLN A 692 -0.34 -9.55 -0.45
CA GLN A 692 -0.19 -10.83 -1.17
C GLN A 692 -0.63 -12.03 -0.35
N GLY A 693 -0.23 -12.12 0.92
CA GLY A 693 -0.64 -13.20 1.81
C GLY A 693 -2.15 -13.25 2.04
N VAL A 694 -2.79 -12.09 2.16
CA VAL A 694 -4.25 -11.99 2.28
C VAL A 694 -4.93 -12.36 0.95
N ALA A 695 -4.34 -12.03 -0.20
CA ALA A 695 -4.83 -12.50 -1.51
C ALA A 695 -4.87 -14.03 -1.57
N SER A 696 -3.80 -14.70 -1.13
CA SER A 696 -3.76 -16.17 -1.07
C SER A 696 -4.79 -16.74 -0.08
N LEU A 697 -5.01 -16.09 1.06
CA LEU A 697 -6.06 -16.48 2.01
C LEU A 697 -7.46 -16.36 1.40
N LYS A 698 -7.71 -15.31 0.61
CA LYS A 698 -8.97 -15.09 -0.12
C LYS A 698 -9.24 -16.22 -1.12
N GLU A 699 -8.22 -16.59 -1.90
CA GLU A 699 -8.30 -17.71 -2.84
C GLU A 699 -8.58 -19.03 -2.11
N GLY A 700 -7.87 -19.31 -1.02
CA GLY A 700 -8.08 -20.50 -0.20
C GLY A 700 -9.48 -20.57 0.43
N SER A 701 -10.00 -19.44 0.92
CA SER A 701 -11.35 -19.35 1.49
C SER A 701 -12.44 -19.56 0.43
N SER A 702 -12.21 -19.07 -0.79
CA SER A 702 -13.10 -19.30 -1.94
C SER A 702 -13.12 -20.78 -2.35
N ALA A 703 -11.97 -21.45 -2.31
CA ALA A 703 -11.87 -22.89 -2.55
C ALA A 703 -12.59 -23.69 -1.46
N LEU A 704 -12.48 -23.30 -0.18
CA LEU A 704 -13.21 -23.92 0.92
C LEU A 704 -14.73 -23.83 0.72
N VAL A 705 -15.27 -22.63 0.42
CA VAL A 705 -16.70 -22.45 0.14
C VAL A 705 -17.16 -23.35 -1.00
N SER A 706 -16.37 -23.43 -2.07
CA SER A 706 -16.67 -24.29 -3.22
C SER A 706 -16.72 -25.78 -2.83
N GLY A 707 -15.77 -26.24 -2.01
CA GLY A 707 -15.74 -27.63 -1.52
C GLY A 707 -16.89 -27.95 -0.56
N VAL A 708 -17.22 -27.04 0.36
CA VAL A 708 -18.36 -27.21 1.27
C VAL A 708 -19.68 -27.27 0.49
N LYS A 709 -19.82 -26.44 -0.55
CA LYS A 709 -20.99 -26.47 -1.44
C LYS A 709 -21.12 -27.83 -2.14
N GLN A 710 -20.04 -28.37 -2.69
CA GLN A 710 -20.04 -29.70 -3.30
C GLN A 710 -20.45 -30.79 -2.30
N LEU A 711 -19.92 -30.74 -1.08
CA LEU A 711 -20.26 -31.72 -0.05
C LEU A 711 -21.74 -31.61 0.36
N LYS A 712 -22.25 -30.40 0.50
CA LYS A 712 -23.66 -30.12 0.79
C LYS A 712 -24.56 -30.71 -0.30
N ASP A 713 -24.27 -30.42 -1.57
CA ASP A 713 -25.06 -30.91 -2.71
C ASP A 713 -24.99 -32.45 -2.81
N GLY A 714 -23.83 -33.05 -2.53
CA GLY A 714 -23.66 -34.50 -2.43
C GLY A 714 -24.47 -35.13 -1.30
N SER A 715 -24.52 -34.51 -0.11
CA SER A 715 -25.33 -35.00 1.01
C SER A 715 -26.84 -34.95 0.72
N MET A 716 -27.30 -33.95 -0.04
CA MET A 716 -28.69 -33.87 -0.51
C MET A 716 -29.00 -35.03 -1.46
N THR A 717 -28.10 -35.28 -2.41
CA THR A 717 -28.22 -36.38 -3.38
C THR A 717 -28.26 -37.74 -2.67
N LEU A 718 -27.42 -37.94 -1.65
CA LEU A 718 -27.43 -39.15 -0.83
C LEU A 718 -28.77 -39.31 -0.10
N ASN A 719 -29.27 -38.26 0.55
CA ASN A 719 -30.54 -38.27 1.25
C ASN A 719 -31.72 -38.64 0.33
N ASP A 720 -31.79 -38.03 -0.85
CA ASP A 720 -32.82 -38.32 -1.85
C ASP A 720 -32.70 -39.78 -2.35
N GLY A 721 -31.48 -40.27 -2.56
CA GLY A 721 -31.23 -41.65 -2.93
C GLY A 721 -31.67 -42.66 -1.86
N LEU A 722 -31.46 -42.34 -0.58
CA LEU A 722 -31.88 -43.16 0.56
C LEU A 722 -33.40 -43.21 0.72
N LYS A 723 -34.09 -42.08 0.56
CA LYS A 723 -35.55 -42.04 0.52
C LYS A 723 -36.09 -42.93 -0.58
N LYS A 724 -35.51 -42.84 -1.78
CA LYS A 724 -35.88 -43.70 -2.90
C LYS A 724 -35.61 -45.18 -2.63
N PHE A 725 -34.47 -45.52 -2.03
CA PHE A 725 -34.15 -46.90 -1.67
C PHE A 725 -35.16 -47.47 -0.65
N LYS A 726 -35.57 -46.66 0.33
CA LYS A 726 -36.61 -47.04 1.30
C LYS A 726 -37.95 -47.27 0.61
N GLU A 727 -38.44 -46.30 -0.16
CA GLU A 727 -39.76 -46.36 -0.80
C GLU A 727 -39.84 -47.43 -1.89
N ASP A 728 -38.93 -47.38 -2.87
CA ASP A 728 -38.99 -48.23 -4.06
C ASP A 728 -38.37 -49.62 -3.84
N GLY A 729 -37.46 -49.75 -2.86
CA GLY A 729 -36.73 -50.97 -2.58
C GLY A 729 -37.36 -51.76 -1.43
N ILE A 730 -37.24 -51.23 -0.21
CA ILE A 730 -37.68 -51.92 1.00
C ILE A 730 -39.21 -52.02 1.05
N GLY A 731 -39.92 -50.92 0.77
CA GLY A 731 -41.39 -50.89 0.80
C GLY A 731 -42.03 -51.93 -0.12
N VAL A 732 -41.47 -52.15 -1.31
CA VAL A 732 -41.96 -53.18 -2.25
C VAL A 732 -41.79 -54.59 -1.70
N LEU A 733 -40.73 -54.86 -0.92
CA LEU A 733 -40.49 -56.17 -0.31
C LEU A 733 -41.44 -56.41 0.87
N VAL A 734 -41.64 -55.40 1.72
CA VAL A 734 -42.59 -55.44 2.83
C VAL A 734 -44.00 -55.76 2.32
N ASP A 735 -44.46 -55.05 1.28
CA ASP A 735 -45.77 -55.28 0.66
C ASP A 735 -45.92 -56.70 0.10
N ALA A 736 -44.85 -57.23 -0.51
CA ALA A 736 -44.86 -58.56 -1.11
C ALA A 736 -44.97 -59.68 -0.06
N VAL A 737 -44.25 -59.57 1.05
CA VAL A 737 -44.24 -60.58 2.12
C VAL A 737 -45.53 -60.52 2.94
N GLY A 738 -45.92 -59.33 3.41
CA GLY A 738 -47.09 -59.17 4.28
C GLY A 738 -48.42 -59.47 3.58
N GLY A 739 -48.53 -59.24 2.27
CA GLY A 739 -49.77 -59.38 1.50
C GLY A 739 -49.87 -60.65 0.66
N ASP A 740 -49.06 -60.74 -0.40
CA ASP A 740 -49.25 -61.72 -1.47
C ASP A 740 -48.87 -63.16 -1.03
N VAL A 741 -47.79 -63.31 -0.25
CA VAL A 741 -47.30 -64.63 0.20
C VAL A 741 -48.21 -65.24 1.27
N ASN A 742 -48.59 -64.46 2.28
CA ASN A 742 -49.49 -64.90 3.36
C ASN A 742 -50.82 -65.45 2.83
N ARG A 743 -51.45 -64.72 1.90
CA ARG A 743 -52.73 -65.11 1.31
C ARG A 743 -52.67 -66.44 0.55
N PHE A 744 -51.55 -66.72 -0.13
CA PHE A 744 -51.37 -67.95 -0.88
C PHE A 744 -51.22 -69.18 0.05
N VAL A 745 -50.46 -69.02 1.14
CA VAL A 745 -50.28 -70.08 2.16
C VAL A 745 -51.61 -70.39 2.88
N SER A 746 -52.41 -69.37 3.22
CA SER A 746 -53.76 -69.57 3.80
C SER A 746 -54.66 -70.43 2.92
N ARG A 747 -54.61 -70.26 1.59
CA ARG A 747 -55.42 -71.07 0.65
C ARG A 747 -54.96 -72.52 0.55
N LEU A 748 -53.66 -72.77 0.56
CA LEU A 748 -53.12 -74.14 0.57
C LEU A 748 -53.54 -74.91 1.83
N LYS A 749 -53.53 -74.25 2.99
CA LYS A 749 -54.04 -74.82 4.25
C LYS A 749 -55.51 -75.21 4.13
N ALA A 750 -56.35 -74.34 3.58
CA ALA A 750 -57.76 -74.63 3.38
C ALA A 750 -58.02 -75.83 2.44
N VAL A 751 -57.19 -76.01 1.39
CA VAL A 751 -57.29 -77.19 0.50
C VAL A 751 -56.94 -78.48 1.24
N SER A 752 -55.87 -78.47 2.04
CA SER A 752 -55.50 -79.61 2.89
C SER A 752 -56.60 -79.93 3.91
N GLU A 753 -57.15 -78.90 4.56
CA GLU A 753 -58.24 -79.03 5.53
C GLU A 753 -59.49 -79.69 4.94
N VAL A 754 -60.02 -79.16 3.82
CA VAL A 754 -61.17 -79.75 3.12
C VAL A 754 -60.89 -81.19 2.68
N SER A 755 -59.66 -81.49 2.25
CA SER A 755 -59.30 -82.86 1.88
C SER A 755 -59.41 -83.83 3.05
N SER A 756 -58.99 -83.41 4.25
CA SER A 756 -59.00 -84.24 5.46
C SER A 756 -60.41 -84.59 5.97
N HIS A 757 -61.42 -83.82 5.57
CA HIS A 757 -62.82 -84.05 5.97
C HIS A 757 -63.52 -85.11 5.11
N TYR A 758 -63.12 -85.29 3.84
CA TYR A 758 -63.77 -86.25 2.93
C TYR A 758 -63.21 -87.67 3.08
N LYS A 759 -63.88 -88.48 3.93
CA LYS A 759 -63.37 -89.78 4.39
C LYS A 759 -64.07 -91.01 3.80
N SER A 760 -65.30 -90.87 3.28
CA SER A 760 -66.07 -91.99 2.71
C SER A 760 -67.17 -91.50 1.76
N TYR A 761 -67.51 -92.33 0.78
CA TYR A 761 -68.63 -92.21 -0.14
C TYR A 761 -69.92 -92.89 0.36
N SER A 762 -69.83 -94.09 0.94
CA SER A 762 -70.98 -94.83 1.47
C SER A 762 -71.38 -94.43 2.88
N GLY A 763 -70.54 -93.67 3.57
CA GLY A 763 -70.72 -93.29 4.96
C GLY A 763 -69.70 -93.98 5.86
N ILE A 764 -69.35 -93.30 6.95
CA ILE A 764 -68.38 -93.76 7.93
C ILE A 764 -68.79 -93.24 9.31
N SER A 765 -68.50 -94.00 10.36
CA SER A 765 -68.73 -93.55 11.74
C SER A 765 -67.61 -92.65 12.25
N ASP A 766 -67.92 -91.78 13.21
CA ASP A 766 -66.98 -90.79 13.76
C ASP A 766 -65.73 -91.41 14.44
N ASP A 767 -65.84 -92.67 14.85
CA ASP A 767 -64.78 -93.46 15.48
C ASP A 767 -63.92 -94.26 14.49
N MET A 768 -64.16 -94.12 13.18
CA MET A 768 -63.39 -94.74 12.11
C MET A 768 -62.53 -93.75 11.33
N ASP A 769 -61.34 -94.20 10.94
CA ASP A 769 -60.53 -93.49 9.95
C ASP A 769 -60.89 -94.03 8.55
N GLY A 770 -61.28 -93.12 7.66
CA GLY A 770 -61.80 -93.45 6.34
C GLY A 770 -60.85 -93.06 5.22
N LYS A 771 -60.72 -93.95 4.25
CA LYS A 771 -60.11 -93.67 2.96
C LYS A 771 -61.03 -94.18 1.87
N VAL A 772 -61.25 -93.35 0.85
CA VAL A 772 -62.06 -93.71 -0.31
C VAL A 772 -61.31 -93.50 -1.62
N ASP A 773 -61.26 -94.56 -2.43
CA ASP A 773 -60.71 -94.55 -3.78
C ASP A 773 -61.82 -94.87 -4.78
N PHE A 774 -61.91 -94.13 -5.88
CA PHE A 774 -62.89 -94.37 -6.93
C PHE A 774 -62.21 -94.96 -8.16
N ILE A 775 -62.73 -96.07 -8.69
CA ILE A 775 -62.23 -96.72 -9.90
C ILE A 775 -63.34 -96.69 -10.95
N TYR A 776 -63.21 -95.78 -11.89
CA TYR A 776 -64.06 -95.73 -13.08
C TYR A 776 -63.54 -96.73 -14.10
N LYS A 777 -64.41 -97.61 -14.56
CA LYS A 777 -64.15 -98.62 -15.58
C LYS A 777 -65.13 -98.40 -16.73
N THR A 778 -64.67 -97.90 -17.86
CA THR A 778 -65.53 -97.72 -19.04
C THR A 778 -65.63 -99.00 -19.84
N ASP A 779 -66.79 -99.28 -20.43
CA ASP A 779 -66.95 -100.41 -21.34
C ASP A 779 -66.00 -100.35 -22.53
N SER A 780 -65.68 -101.52 -23.08
CA SER A 780 -65.01 -101.62 -24.36
C SER A 780 -65.91 -101.13 -25.51
N ILE A 781 -65.29 -100.68 -26.59
CA ILE A 781 -65.95 -100.36 -27.86
C ILE A 781 -65.51 -101.44 -28.85
N GLU A 782 -66.41 -102.37 -29.14
CA GLU A 782 -66.19 -103.53 -30.02
C GLU A 782 -67.21 -103.52 -31.19
N LYS A 783 -66.97 -104.33 -32.22
CA LYS A 783 -67.76 -104.37 -33.46
C LYS A 783 -69.01 -105.23 -33.39
#